data_AF-A0A0J8B6R5-F1
#
_entry.id   AF-A0A0J8B6R5-F1
#
_cell.length_a   1.000
_cell.length_b   1.000
_cell.length_c   1.000
_cell.angle_alpha   90.00
_cell.angle_beta   90.00
_cell.angle_gamma   90.00
#
_symmetry.space_group_name_H-M   'P 1'
#
loop_
_entity.id
_entity.type
_entity.pdbx_description
1 polymer ?
#
loop_
_entity_poly.entity_id
_entity_poly.type
_entity_poly.pdbx_seq_one_letter_code
_entity_poly.pdbx_strand_id
1 'polypeptide(L)'
;METFSQSSILSSPYSSPNLSALLKIKVISWSQETGLPVTVRVRVADRSFNLHKLPLISKSGYFKKQLDEWQEVDLPSNFPGGSETFEMIALFIYGSSTFIDPFNVASLRCAAEFLEMTEANSSGNLCERTDLYLNQVVLQSWDDTLIVLQKCQTLLPWSEELLIVSRCIESLAFMSCMEILDPERKRKKPIVSLEALASQPWNNKLLKDIANDQDHVWIKDLIALPFGFFKRIIGSLRRQGMKEKYVSPIIVFYANKCVLSKKTRQFWECLCDKDDNDDTNVHNNTTNDEKVSGLLQGIVDLLQVGVKISRVIPVGFYFALLAKSLELGGTSNERKEKLQEQIVHLLPLAHVEDFLLPKPRECVSTSMEVSVMESIFSSYVSSNVGLMEQTPPTGNAIVAELWDSYLSLIAHDPNMTPKKFMNFLEIVPLSYRNNHDHLYAAMNTYIQAHPQLPQEEKNSVCKYLNCQKLSQEVCIEAVQNEFMPLRLVVQALFVQQLNTQHAFKECSESFSLDFITLECWLFQMLLQLQQGVLCSLHNSNKHAPFFSIKSSLMDSTNFTSSSSVSLKPVPFISCKASIESPNSSIKSENLPVHGVSEKIVGVLGGGQLGRMLCQAASELAIKVAILDPSQNCPASSLAYYHMVGSFDDSATVEEFAKRCGVLTVEIEHVDVATLDKLEQQGVDCEPKASTIRIIQDKYLQKLHFSRHGIPLPEFMEIESVESAKRAGELFGYPLMIKSKRLAYDGRGNAVAKGEEDLSSAVAALGGYERGLYVEKWAPFVKELAVIVARGRDNSILCYPVVETIHKENICHIVKAPAVVPWKAGEILLNEVAPRPHNSGHHTIESCYTSQYEQHLRAVVGLPLGDPSMKTTAAIMYNILGEDEGEPGFLLAHELMRRSLTVPGASVHWYDKSEMKRQRKMGHITIVGSSMGIVEGHLKSLLKQDKTDGAILVRVGIIMGSDSDLPVMKDASRILDMFGVEHEVRIVSAHRTPEMMFSYAKSAWERGIQVIIAGAGGAAHLPGMVAALTPVPVIGVPVRGSSMDGLDSLLSIVQMPRGVPVATVAINNATNAGLLAVRMLGVGDSDLKSRMAQYLEDARDEVLVKADRLHKDGWEVYLNN
;
A
#
# COMPACT_ATOMS: atom_id res chain seq x y z
N MET A 1 4.79 -6.62 28.55
CA MET A 1 3.72 -7.22 27.75
C MET A 1 3.69 -8.68 28.12
N GLU A 2 2.57 -9.08 28.69
CA GLU A 2 2.28 -10.38 29.26
C GLU A 2 2.35 -11.49 28.18
N THR A 3 2.98 -12.60 28.55
CA THR A 3 2.81 -13.97 28.04
C THR A 3 2.42 -14.15 26.56
N PHE A 4 3.42 -14.20 25.67
CA PHE A 4 3.33 -14.93 24.40
C PHE A 4 4.16 -16.22 24.52
N SER A 5 3.56 -17.24 25.13
CA SER A 5 4.09 -18.61 25.13
C SER A 5 3.25 -19.48 24.21
N GLN A 6 3.94 -20.24 23.35
CA GLN A 6 3.43 -21.12 22.29
C GLN A 6 2.95 -20.37 21.04
N SER A 7 3.63 -20.68 19.95
CA SER A 7 3.25 -20.39 18.57
C SER A 7 1.82 -20.89 18.32
N SER A 8 0.84 -20.02 18.53
CA SER A 8 -0.42 -20.13 17.83
C SER A 8 -0.10 -19.95 16.35
N ILE A 9 -0.03 -21.07 15.62
CA ILE A 9 -0.26 -21.08 14.18
C ILE A 9 -1.46 -20.16 13.98
N LEU A 10 -1.27 -19.01 13.33
CA LEU A 10 -2.37 -18.11 12.98
C LEU A 10 -3.37 -18.94 12.19
N SER A 11 -4.40 -19.41 12.88
CA SER A 11 -5.52 -20.11 12.28
C SER A 11 -6.28 -19.08 11.49
N SER A 12 -6.65 -19.43 10.27
CA SER A 12 -7.55 -18.64 9.44
C SER A 12 -8.75 -18.14 10.28
N PRO A 13 -9.18 -16.88 10.15
CA PRO A 13 -10.38 -16.38 10.82
C PRO A 13 -11.66 -17.10 10.34
N TYR A 14 -11.56 -17.90 9.28
CA TYR A 14 -12.59 -18.83 8.84
C TYR A 14 -12.34 -20.20 9.49
N SER A 15 -13.17 -20.59 10.46
CA SER A 15 -13.23 -21.98 10.93
C SER A 15 -13.55 -22.88 9.74
N SER A 16 -12.56 -23.65 9.26
CA SER A 16 -12.75 -24.54 8.12
C SER A 16 -13.80 -25.61 8.45
N PRO A 17 -14.64 -26.03 7.48
CA PRO A 17 -15.41 -27.25 7.64
C PRO A 17 -14.44 -28.41 7.89
N ASN A 18 -14.86 -29.42 8.63
CA ASN A 18 -14.02 -30.58 8.94
C ASN A 18 -13.59 -31.28 7.62
N LEU A 19 -12.39 -30.93 7.13
CA LEU A 19 -11.83 -31.37 5.84
C LEU A 19 -11.78 -32.89 5.75
N SER A 20 -11.48 -33.56 6.88
CA SER A 20 -11.49 -35.01 6.97
C SER A 20 -12.86 -35.62 6.80
N ALA A 21 -13.91 -34.98 7.34
CA ALA A 21 -15.28 -35.43 7.14
C ALA A 21 -15.70 -35.25 5.68
N LEU A 22 -15.39 -34.10 5.06
CA LEU A 22 -15.69 -33.84 3.66
C LEU A 22 -14.97 -34.81 2.73
N LEU A 23 -13.70 -35.12 2.98
CA LEU A 23 -12.95 -36.05 2.17
C LEU A 23 -13.53 -37.46 2.27
N LYS A 24 -13.89 -37.91 3.48
CA LYS A 24 -14.59 -39.19 3.69
C LYS A 24 -15.90 -39.26 2.93
N ILE A 25 -16.72 -38.20 2.99
CA ILE A 25 -17.99 -38.11 2.25
C ILE A 25 -17.74 -38.24 0.75
N LYS A 26 -16.74 -37.52 0.21
CA LYS A 26 -16.41 -37.57 -1.22
C LYS A 26 -15.89 -38.92 -1.67
N VAL A 27 -15.04 -39.58 -0.87
CA VAL A 27 -14.56 -40.93 -1.15
C VAL A 27 -15.74 -41.91 -1.18
N ILE A 28 -16.64 -41.87 -0.19
CA ILE A 28 -17.83 -42.75 -0.14
C ILE A 28 -18.77 -42.48 -1.32
N SER A 29 -19.07 -41.21 -1.62
CA SER A 29 -19.92 -40.82 -2.75
C SER A 29 -19.38 -41.38 -4.06
N TRP A 30 -18.07 -41.26 -4.28
CA TRP A 30 -17.43 -41.77 -5.49
C TRP A 30 -17.52 -43.30 -5.62
N SER A 31 -17.38 -44.04 -4.51
CA SER A 31 -17.61 -45.51 -4.52
C SER A 31 -19.06 -45.86 -4.85
N GLN A 32 -20.03 -45.10 -4.33
CA GLN A 32 -21.46 -45.33 -4.59
C GLN A 32 -21.82 -45.02 -6.05
N GLU A 33 -21.26 -43.96 -6.62
CA GLU A 33 -21.51 -43.52 -7.99
C GLU A 33 -20.89 -44.45 -9.04
N THR A 34 -19.67 -44.93 -8.80
CA THR A 34 -18.90 -45.72 -9.78
C THR A 34 -18.97 -47.22 -9.56
N GLY A 35 -19.41 -47.68 -8.38
CA GLY A 35 -19.40 -49.08 -7.97
C GLY A 35 -17.99 -49.66 -7.75
N LEU A 36 -16.94 -48.83 -7.81
CA LEU A 36 -15.55 -49.25 -7.67
C LEU A 36 -15.09 -49.11 -6.21
N PRO A 37 -14.34 -50.09 -5.66
CA PRO A 37 -13.84 -50.02 -4.30
C PRO A 37 -12.63 -49.09 -4.17
N VAL A 38 -12.40 -48.60 -2.96
CA VAL A 38 -11.16 -47.94 -2.55
C VAL A 38 -10.01 -48.95 -2.62
N THR A 39 -9.04 -48.70 -3.50
CA THR A 39 -7.96 -49.65 -3.84
C THR A 39 -6.55 -49.13 -3.57
N VAL A 40 -6.41 -47.86 -3.18
CA VAL A 40 -5.11 -47.23 -2.97
C VAL A 40 -5.00 -46.69 -1.56
N ARG A 41 -3.90 -46.99 -0.88
CA ARG A 41 -3.55 -46.35 0.39
C ARG A 41 -2.39 -45.38 0.18
N VAL A 42 -2.59 -44.11 0.51
CA VAL A 42 -1.53 -43.09 0.51
C VAL A 42 -1.19 -42.73 1.95
N ARG A 43 0.08 -42.87 2.35
CA ARG A 43 0.56 -42.47 3.66
C ARG A 43 1.34 -41.15 3.55
N VAL A 44 1.04 -40.21 4.43
CA VAL A 44 1.74 -38.92 4.53
C VAL A 44 2.00 -38.66 6.01
N ALA A 45 3.28 -38.70 6.39
CA ALA A 45 3.69 -38.67 7.80
C ALA A 45 2.93 -39.73 8.63
N ASP A 46 2.21 -39.32 9.69
CA ASP A 46 1.46 -40.18 10.60
C ASP A 46 0.04 -40.50 10.10
N ARG A 47 -0.43 -39.88 9.01
CA ARG A 47 -1.80 -40.05 8.49
C ARG A 47 -1.83 -40.95 7.26
N SER A 48 -2.87 -41.79 7.19
CA SER A 48 -3.13 -42.69 6.05
C SER A 48 -4.48 -42.36 5.41
N PHE A 49 -4.49 -42.25 4.09
CA PHE A 49 -5.65 -41.91 3.28
C PHE A 49 -5.97 -43.10 2.36
N ASN A 50 -7.17 -43.67 2.49
CA ASN A 50 -7.62 -44.73 1.58
C ASN A 50 -8.46 -44.08 0.46
N LEU A 51 -7.94 -44.12 -0.77
CA LEU A 51 -8.43 -43.41 -1.94
C LEU A 51 -8.59 -44.34 -3.16
N HIS A 52 -9.19 -43.82 -4.22
CA HIS A 52 -9.44 -44.55 -5.46
C HIS A 52 -8.33 -44.26 -6.47
N LYS A 53 -7.89 -45.28 -7.22
CA LYS A 53 -6.82 -45.17 -8.22
C LYS A 53 -7.14 -44.15 -9.32
N LEU A 54 -8.34 -44.21 -9.89
CA LEU A 54 -8.70 -43.38 -11.06
C LEU A 54 -8.66 -41.86 -10.80
N PRO A 55 -9.23 -41.32 -9.71
CA PRO A 55 -9.10 -39.90 -9.38
C PRO A 55 -7.64 -39.45 -9.19
N LEU A 56 -6.81 -40.27 -8.53
CA LEU A 56 -5.41 -39.91 -8.29
C LEU A 56 -4.63 -39.78 -9.60
N ILE A 57 -4.70 -40.79 -10.49
CA ILE A 57 -3.93 -40.79 -11.74
C ILE A 57 -4.45 -39.81 -12.78
N SER A 58 -5.73 -39.38 -12.69
CA SER A 58 -6.29 -38.42 -13.63
C SER A 58 -5.79 -37.00 -13.39
N LYS A 59 -5.40 -36.64 -12.16
CA LYS A 59 -4.96 -35.29 -11.81
C LYS A 59 -3.49 -35.16 -11.44
N SER A 60 -2.78 -36.26 -11.18
CA SER A 60 -1.38 -36.26 -10.74
C SER A 60 -0.51 -37.16 -11.61
N GLY A 61 0.55 -36.58 -12.20
CA GLY A 61 1.57 -37.33 -12.93
C GLY A 61 2.37 -38.27 -12.03
N TYR A 62 2.63 -37.86 -10.79
CA TYR A 62 3.31 -38.68 -9.79
C TYR A 62 2.56 -39.96 -9.49
N PHE A 63 1.26 -39.87 -9.16
CA PHE A 63 0.45 -41.06 -8.88
C PHE A 63 0.24 -41.93 -10.12
N LYS A 64 0.16 -41.33 -11.31
CA LYS A 64 0.10 -42.07 -12.58
C LYS A 64 1.33 -42.98 -12.77
N LYS A 65 2.52 -42.50 -12.40
CA LYS A 65 3.77 -43.30 -12.46
C LYS A 65 3.86 -44.36 -11.35
N GLN A 66 3.50 -44.01 -10.11
CA GLN A 66 3.67 -44.89 -8.95
C GLN A 66 2.62 -46.01 -8.85
N LEU A 67 1.37 -45.73 -9.23
CA LEU A 67 0.25 -46.67 -9.08
C LEU A 67 0.15 -47.70 -10.20
N ASP A 68 1.04 -47.64 -11.20
CA ASP A 68 1.18 -48.70 -12.20
C ASP A 68 1.83 -49.97 -11.62
N GLU A 69 2.61 -49.83 -10.54
CA GLU A 69 3.35 -50.94 -9.90
C GLU A 69 2.83 -51.32 -8.50
N TRP A 70 2.24 -50.39 -7.74
CA TRP A 70 1.89 -50.59 -6.32
C TRP A 70 0.48 -50.08 -5.95
N GLN A 71 -0.16 -50.71 -4.95
CA GLN A 71 -1.45 -50.28 -4.38
C GLN A 71 -1.30 -49.49 -3.06
N GLU A 72 -0.08 -49.40 -2.53
CA GLU A 72 0.26 -48.52 -1.40
C GLU A 72 1.35 -47.55 -1.83
N VAL A 73 1.21 -46.26 -1.50
CA VAL A 73 2.17 -45.20 -1.82
C VAL A 73 2.51 -44.45 -0.54
N ASP A 74 3.79 -44.41 -0.20
CA ASP A 74 4.31 -43.65 0.93
C ASP A 74 4.95 -42.35 0.43
N LEU A 75 4.31 -41.22 0.73
CA LEU A 75 4.90 -39.91 0.50
C LEU A 75 5.98 -39.65 1.56
N PRO A 76 7.06 -38.93 1.20
CA PRO A 76 8.16 -38.71 2.13
C PRO A 76 7.72 -37.88 3.34
N SER A 77 8.39 -38.07 4.48
CA SER A 77 8.05 -37.38 5.73
C SER A 77 8.16 -35.85 5.64
N ASN A 78 8.96 -35.34 4.70
CA ASN A 78 9.11 -33.92 4.38
C ASN A 78 8.21 -33.45 3.23
N PHE A 79 7.11 -34.15 2.94
CA PHE A 79 6.14 -33.72 1.92
C PHE A 79 5.69 -32.27 2.15
N PRO A 80 5.68 -31.41 1.12
CA PRO A 80 5.41 -29.99 1.30
C PRO A 80 4.06 -29.72 1.97
N GLY A 81 4.07 -29.02 3.11
CA GLY A 81 2.87 -28.69 3.87
C GLY A 81 2.20 -29.89 4.58
N GLY A 82 2.84 -31.06 4.59
CA GLY A 82 2.43 -32.23 5.38
C GLY A 82 1.07 -32.84 4.99
N SER A 83 0.55 -33.66 5.89
CA SER A 83 -0.70 -34.41 5.67
C SER A 83 -1.93 -33.52 5.51
N GLU A 84 -1.94 -32.34 6.13
CA GLU A 84 -3.04 -31.36 6.04
C GLU A 84 -3.15 -30.78 4.62
N THR A 85 -2.00 -30.48 4.01
CA THR A 85 -1.96 -30.03 2.61
C THR A 85 -2.37 -31.15 1.67
N PHE A 86 -1.90 -32.38 1.91
CA PHE A 86 -2.33 -33.53 1.13
C PHE A 86 -3.84 -33.78 1.22
N GLU A 87 -4.47 -33.57 2.39
CA GLU A 87 -5.91 -33.71 2.56
C GLU A 87 -6.70 -32.69 1.71
N MET A 88 -6.23 -31.45 1.61
CA MET A 88 -6.78 -30.43 0.71
C MET A 88 -6.60 -30.79 -0.78
N ILE A 89 -5.46 -31.40 -1.12
CA ILE A 89 -5.20 -31.92 -2.48
C ILE A 89 -6.08 -33.11 -2.79
N ALA A 90 -6.28 -34.03 -1.85
CA ALA A 90 -7.17 -35.17 -2.04
C ALA A 90 -8.61 -34.67 -2.30
N LEU A 91 -9.09 -33.66 -1.55
CA LEU A 91 -10.38 -33.03 -1.83
C LEU A 91 -10.47 -32.44 -3.24
N PHE A 92 -9.41 -31.77 -3.70
CA PHE A 92 -9.30 -31.27 -5.08
C PHE A 92 -9.41 -32.40 -6.11
N ILE A 93 -8.72 -33.51 -5.85
CA ILE A 93 -8.70 -34.70 -6.72
C ILE A 93 -10.12 -35.26 -6.89
N TYR A 94 -10.92 -35.29 -5.83
CA TYR A 94 -12.32 -35.68 -5.86
C TYR A 94 -13.29 -34.59 -6.38
N GLY A 95 -12.78 -33.57 -7.07
CA GLY A 95 -13.61 -32.56 -7.74
C GLY A 95 -14.23 -31.53 -6.80
N SER A 96 -13.73 -31.39 -5.57
CA SER A 96 -14.14 -30.30 -4.68
C SER A 96 -13.42 -29.00 -5.05
N SER A 97 -14.09 -27.86 -4.89
CA SER A 97 -13.45 -26.55 -5.00
C SER A 97 -12.52 -26.33 -3.80
N THR A 98 -11.23 -26.59 -3.96
CA THR A 98 -10.25 -26.26 -2.93
C THR A 98 -10.19 -24.76 -2.75
N PHE A 99 -10.43 -24.30 -1.52
CA PHE A 99 -10.30 -22.90 -1.15
C PHE A 99 -8.81 -22.54 -1.11
N ILE A 100 -8.36 -21.68 -2.02
CA ILE A 100 -6.98 -21.18 -2.06
C ILE A 100 -6.97 -19.82 -1.37
N ASP A 101 -6.09 -19.65 -0.40
CA ASP A 101 -5.95 -18.41 0.38
C ASP A 101 -4.45 -18.14 0.70
N PRO A 102 -4.11 -16.96 1.26
CA PRO A 102 -2.72 -16.62 1.57
C PRO A 102 -2.06 -17.56 2.58
N PHE A 103 -2.83 -18.26 3.43
CA PHE A 103 -2.30 -19.16 4.46
C PHE A 103 -1.93 -20.54 3.91
N ASN A 104 -2.56 -20.98 2.82
CA ASN A 104 -2.37 -22.32 2.26
C ASN A 104 -1.74 -22.37 0.86
N VAL A 105 -1.76 -21.27 0.10
CA VAL A 105 -1.36 -21.28 -1.32
C VAL A 105 0.08 -21.72 -1.55
N ALA A 106 1.03 -21.32 -0.68
CA ALA A 106 2.43 -21.73 -0.81
C ALA A 106 2.58 -23.25 -0.62
N SER A 107 1.93 -23.81 0.39
CA SER A 107 1.95 -25.25 0.67
C SER A 107 1.31 -26.02 -0.49
N LEU A 108 0.15 -25.57 -0.96
CA LEU A 108 -0.57 -26.18 -2.09
C LEU A 108 0.28 -26.13 -3.37
N ARG A 109 0.93 -25.00 -3.69
CA ARG A 109 1.78 -24.86 -4.87
C ARG A 109 2.99 -25.79 -4.84
N CYS A 110 3.65 -25.91 -3.68
CA CYS A 110 4.81 -26.79 -3.50
C CYS A 110 4.42 -28.28 -3.59
N ALA A 111 3.32 -28.64 -2.92
CA ALA A 111 2.82 -30.02 -2.93
C ALA A 111 2.26 -30.42 -4.31
N ALA A 112 1.61 -29.50 -5.02
CA ALA A 112 1.14 -29.70 -6.39
C ALA A 112 2.30 -29.96 -7.36
N GLU A 113 3.42 -29.24 -7.20
CA GLU A 113 4.64 -29.50 -7.97
C GLU A 113 5.16 -30.92 -7.72
N PHE A 114 5.33 -31.29 -6.45
CA PHE A 114 5.81 -32.61 -6.07
C PHE A 114 4.95 -33.72 -6.68
N LEU A 115 3.63 -33.53 -6.70
CA LEU A 115 2.68 -34.49 -7.24
C LEU A 115 2.50 -34.39 -8.77
N GLU A 116 3.25 -33.53 -9.45
CA GLU A 116 3.14 -33.28 -10.90
C GLU A 116 1.69 -32.96 -11.31
N MET A 117 1.03 -32.05 -10.59
CA MET A 117 -0.37 -31.66 -10.82
C MET A 117 -0.47 -30.47 -11.79
N THR A 118 -0.08 -30.73 -13.05
CA THR A 118 0.02 -29.72 -14.12
C THR A 118 -1.17 -29.78 -15.09
N GLU A 119 -1.30 -28.77 -15.96
CA GLU A 119 -2.29 -28.76 -17.06
C GLU A 119 -2.14 -29.96 -18.02
N ALA A 120 -0.96 -30.59 -18.10
CA ALA A 120 -0.76 -31.78 -18.94
C ALA A 120 -1.56 -32.99 -18.45
N ASN A 121 -1.95 -33.02 -17.17
CA ASN A 121 -2.72 -34.10 -16.56
C ASN A 121 -4.23 -33.81 -16.60
N SER A 122 -4.63 -32.59 -16.25
CA SER A 122 -6.02 -32.15 -16.18
C SER A 122 -6.07 -30.64 -16.42
N SER A 123 -7.07 -30.16 -17.16
CA SER A 123 -7.25 -28.72 -17.30
C SER A 123 -7.67 -28.06 -15.97
N GLY A 124 -7.15 -26.87 -15.69
CA GLY A 124 -7.39 -26.12 -14.45
C GLY A 124 -6.77 -26.78 -13.23
N ASN A 125 -5.57 -27.36 -13.36
CA ASN A 125 -4.94 -28.12 -12.29
C ASN A 125 -4.34 -27.21 -11.19
N LEU A 126 -3.87 -27.82 -10.11
CA LEU A 126 -3.54 -27.09 -8.90
C LEU A 126 -2.29 -26.20 -9.04
N CYS A 127 -1.29 -26.58 -9.85
CA CYS A 127 -0.11 -25.73 -10.10
C CYS A 127 -0.53 -24.37 -10.68
N GLU A 128 -1.27 -24.37 -11.79
CA GLU A 128 -1.70 -23.15 -12.48
C GLU A 128 -2.68 -22.33 -11.65
N ARG A 129 -3.62 -22.96 -10.94
CA ARG A 129 -4.56 -22.25 -10.05
C ARG A 129 -3.85 -21.53 -8.91
N THR A 130 -2.87 -22.19 -8.28
CA THR A 130 -2.09 -21.57 -7.21
C THR A 130 -1.14 -20.49 -7.73
N ASP A 131 -0.55 -20.67 -8.91
CA ASP A 131 0.29 -19.63 -9.54
C ASP A 131 -0.50 -18.39 -9.98
N LEU A 132 -1.71 -18.57 -10.51
CA LEU A 132 -2.62 -17.46 -10.81
C LEU A 132 -2.99 -16.68 -9.55
N TYR A 133 -3.35 -17.38 -8.47
CA TYR A 133 -3.67 -16.74 -7.20
C TYR A 133 -2.47 -15.98 -6.62
N LEU A 134 -1.27 -16.57 -6.68
CA LEU A 134 -0.04 -15.89 -6.27
C LEU A 134 0.16 -14.60 -7.08
N ASN A 135 0.02 -14.63 -8.40
CA ASN A 135 0.27 -13.47 -9.26
C ASN A 135 -0.78 -12.35 -9.16
N GLN A 136 -2.06 -12.73 -9.14
CA GLN A 136 -3.18 -11.81 -9.27
C GLN A 136 -3.68 -11.28 -7.92
N VAL A 137 -3.50 -12.05 -6.85
CA VAL A 137 -4.00 -11.69 -5.51
C VAL A 137 -2.84 -11.40 -4.57
N VAL A 138 -2.03 -12.42 -4.27
CA VAL A 138 -0.99 -12.32 -3.22
C VAL A 138 -0.01 -11.21 -3.54
N LEU A 139 0.66 -11.27 -4.70
CA LEU A 139 1.74 -10.35 -5.06
C LEU A 139 1.27 -8.91 -5.33
N GLN A 140 -0.04 -8.63 -5.29
CA GLN A 140 -0.62 -7.29 -5.40
C GLN A 140 -0.98 -6.70 -4.02
N SER A 141 -0.87 -7.48 -2.95
CA SER A 141 -1.30 -7.16 -1.60
C SER A 141 -0.14 -7.29 -0.61
N TRP A 142 0.08 -6.25 0.20
CA TRP A 142 1.19 -6.21 1.17
C TRP A 142 1.03 -7.32 2.22
N ASP A 143 -0.16 -7.37 2.82
CA ASP A 143 -0.46 -8.29 3.92
C ASP A 143 -0.42 -9.75 3.45
N ASP A 144 -1.01 -10.03 2.29
CA ASP A 144 -1.04 -11.40 1.75
C ASP A 144 0.36 -11.87 1.34
N THR A 145 1.16 -10.99 0.72
CA THR A 145 2.56 -11.30 0.38
C THR A 145 3.38 -11.59 1.62
N LEU A 146 3.18 -10.83 2.71
CA LEU A 146 3.88 -11.04 3.97
C LEU A 146 3.50 -12.38 4.61
N ILE A 147 2.20 -12.73 4.62
CA ILE A 147 1.71 -14.02 5.13
C ILE A 147 2.34 -15.18 4.35
N VAL A 148 2.32 -15.10 3.01
CA VAL A 148 2.88 -16.14 2.14
C VAL A 148 4.38 -16.27 2.35
N LEU A 149 5.12 -15.17 2.41
CA LEU A 149 6.57 -15.19 2.65
C LEU A 149 6.93 -15.83 4.00
N GLN A 150 6.16 -15.56 5.05
CA GLN A 150 6.35 -16.20 6.36
C GLN A 150 6.07 -17.71 6.29
N LYS A 151 5.01 -18.13 5.58
CA LYS A 151 4.70 -19.56 5.38
C LYS A 151 5.75 -20.31 4.55
N CYS A 152 6.41 -19.64 3.61
CA CYS A 152 7.50 -20.23 2.84
C CYS A 152 8.66 -20.72 3.71
N GLN A 153 8.86 -20.17 4.92
CA GLN A 153 9.95 -20.60 5.80
C GLN A 153 9.88 -22.10 6.14
N THR A 154 8.67 -22.64 6.34
CA THR A 154 8.46 -24.06 6.64
C THR A 154 8.43 -24.95 5.40
N LEU A 155 8.58 -24.37 4.20
CA LEU A 155 8.44 -25.04 2.91
C LEU A 155 9.75 -25.06 2.11
N LEU A 156 10.87 -24.64 2.70
CA LEU A 156 12.17 -24.73 2.05
C LEU A 156 12.62 -26.21 1.90
N PRO A 157 13.26 -26.60 0.78
CA PRO A 157 13.72 -25.77 -0.32
C PRO A 157 12.65 -25.49 -1.42
N TRP A 158 11.50 -26.16 -1.40
CA TRP A 158 10.49 -26.10 -2.47
C TRP A 158 10.04 -24.68 -2.82
N SER A 159 9.72 -23.87 -1.81
CA SER A 159 9.27 -22.50 -2.04
C SER A 159 10.35 -21.60 -2.67
N GLU A 160 11.62 -21.98 -2.53
CA GLU A 160 12.76 -21.29 -3.13
C GLU A 160 12.93 -21.71 -4.59
N GLU A 161 12.91 -23.02 -4.86
CA GLU A 161 13.04 -23.59 -6.21
C GLU A 161 11.90 -23.12 -7.12
N LEU A 162 10.69 -22.99 -6.58
CA LEU A 162 9.52 -22.45 -7.28
C LEU A 162 9.47 -20.93 -7.33
N LEU A 163 10.53 -20.26 -6.86
CA LEU A 163 10.68 -18.81 -6.86
C LEU A 163 9.58 -18.05 -6.11
N ILE A 164 8.78 -18.71 -5.27
CA ILE A 164 7.71 -18.07 -4.48
C ILE A 164 8.33 -17.04 -3.54
N VAL A 165 9.41 -17.43 -2.85
CA VAL A 165 10.17 -16.54 -1.95
C VAL A 165 10.69 -15.33 -2.70
N SER A 166 11.36 -15.54 -3.84
CA SER A 166 11.90 -14.45 -4.67
C SER A 166 10.81 -13.50 -5.16
N ARG A 167 9.68 -14.03 -5.65
CA ARG A 167 8.53 -13.24 -6.11
C ARG A 167 7.95 -12.39 -4.98
N CYS A 168 7.77 -12.97 -3.79
CA CYS A 168 7.28 -12.21 -2.62
C CYS A 168 8.25 -11.10 -2.20
N ILE A 169 9.55 -11.39 -2.20
CA ILE A 169 10.59 -10.40 -1.87
C ILE A 169 10.60 -9.24 -2.88
N GLU A 170 10.54 -9.53 -4.18
CA GLU A 170 10.49 -8.49 -5.21
C GLU A 170 9.22 -7.65 -5.13
N SER A 171 8.07 -8.28 -4.84
CA SER A 171 6.80 -7.56 -4.65
C SER A 171 6.83 -6.64 -3.43
N LEU A 172 7.23 -7.14 -2.25
CA LEU A 172 7.35 -6.30 -1.04
C LEU A 172 8.33 -5.15 -1.25
N ALA A 173 9.45 -5.40 -1.92
CA ALA A 173 10.41 -4.34 -2.25
C ALA A 173 9.81 -3.31 -3.21
N PHE A 174 9.05 -3.75 -4.21
CA PHE A 174 8.38 -2.87 -5.17
C PHE A 174 7.34 -1.99 -4.50
N MET A 175 6.47 -2.59 -3.67
CA MET A 175 5.47 -1.88 -2.90
C MET A 175 6.11 -0.86 -1.94
N SER A 176 7.21 -1.24 -1.28
CA SER A 176 7.99 -0.33 -0.41
C SER A 176 8.56 0.86 -1.20
N CYS A 177 9.11 0.61 -2.40
CA CYS A 177 9.62 1.66 -3.28
C CYS A 177 8.50 2.61 -3.74
N MET A 178 7.35 2.06 -4.13
CA MET A 178 6.17 2.83 -4.55
C MET A 178 5.64 3.70 -3.42
N GLU A 179 5.57 3.17 -2.19
CA GLU A 179 5.09 3.94 -1.04
C GLU A 179 5.94 5.19 -0.77
N ILE A 180 7.23 5.13 -1.09
CA ILE A 180 8.17 6.24 -0.90
C ILE A 180 8.15 7.24 -2.06
N LEU A 181 7.84 6.76 -3.26
CA LEU A 181 7.80 7.55 -4.48
C LEU A 181 6.42 8.18 -4.75
N ASP A 182 5.37 7.75 -4.04
CA ASP A 182 4.00 8.27 -4.16
C ASP A 182 3.92 9.80 -3.93
N PRO A 183 3.69 10.60 -4.99
CA PRO A 183 3.58 12.05 -4.91
C PRO A 183 2.22 12.53 -4.38
N GLU A 184 1.18 11.69 -4.42
CA GLU A 184 -0.19 12.06 -4.03
C GLU A 184 -0.39 12.01 -2.51
N ARG A 185 0.37 11.17 -1.82
CA ARG A 185 0.52 11.23 -0.36
C ARG A 185 1.37 12.44 0.02
N LYS A 186 0.76 13.63 0.11
CA LYS A 186 1.32 14.80 0.83
C LYS A 186 1.56 14.43 2.30
N ARG A 187 2.66 13.73 2.61
CA ARG A 187 3.06 13.41 3.97
C ARG A 187 3.39 14.72 4.69
N LYS A 188 2.79 14.95 5.86
CA LYS A 188 3.08 16.13 6.71
C LYS A 188 4.50 16.08 7.30
N LYS A 189 5.11 14.90 7.37
CA LYS A 189 6.47 14.65 7.85
C LYS A 189 7.26 13.82 6.83
N PRO A 190 8.58 14.05 6.66
CA PRO A 190 9.42 13.20 5.82
C PRO A 190 9.45 11.76 6.35
N ILE A 191 9.54 10.79 5.43
CA ILE A 191 9.82 9.38 5.76
C ILE A 191 11.13 9.35 6.52
N VAL A 192 11.11 8.80 7.75
CA VAL A 192 12.21 8.73 8.73
C VAL A 192 13.58 9.09 8.12
N SER A 193 14.08 10.30 8.37
CA SER A 193 15.48 10.61 8.12
C SER A 193 16.27 10.46 9.42
N LEU A 194 17.35 9.70 9.36
CA LEU A 194 18.33 9.59 10.45
C LEU A 194 19.16 10.88 10.61
N GLU A 195 18.96 11.88 9.74
CA GLU A 195 19.68 13.16 9.75
C GLU A 195 19.45 13.93 11.06
N ALA A 196 18.25 13.83 11.65
CA ALA A 196 17.96 14.43 12.96
C ALA A 196 18.72 13.76 14.12
N LEU A 197 19.21 12.54 13.93
CA LEU A 197 20.01 11.80 14.91
C LEU A 197 21.52 12.01 14.72
N ALA A 198 21.95 12.60 13.60
CA ALA A 198 23.37 12.79 13.32
C ALA A 198 24.03 13.84 14.23
N SER A 199 23.24 14.75 14.82
CA SER A 199 23.69 15.82 15.73
C SER A 199 23.44 15.53 17.21
N GLN A 200 23.09 14.29 17.57
CA GLN A 200 22.84 13.88 18.95
C GLN A 200 23.59 12.58 19.28
N PRO A 201 23.97 12.36 20.55
CA PRO A 201 24.57 11.09 20.96
C PRO A 201 23.60 9.92 20.80
N TRP A 202 24.14 8.74 20.53
CA TRP A 202 23.35 7.57 20.19
C TRP A 202 22.46 7.08 21.34
N ASN A 203 21.17 6.89 21.08
CA ASN A 203 20.20 6.42 22.07
C ASN A 203 19.23 5.35 21.53
N ASN A 204 19.33 4.14 22.07
CA ASN A 204 18.49 2.99 21.69
C ASN A 204 16.99 3.17 21.98
N LYS A 205 16.61 4.03 22.96
CA LYS A 205 15.20 4.30 23.29
C LYS A 205 14.55 5.22 22.25
N LEU A 206 15.26 6.24 21.80
CA LEU A 206 14.76 7.22 20.83
C LEU A 206 14.34 6.55 19.50
N LEU A 207 15.09 5.55 19.04
CA LEU A 207 14.72 4.75 17.87
C LEU A 207 13.48 3.88 18.06
N LYS A 208 13.18 3.45 19.30
CA LYS A 208 11.92 2.74 19.59
C LYS A 208 10.74 3.67 19.50
N ASP A 209 10.89 4.91 19.95
CA ASP A 209 9.84 5.91 19.88
C ASP A 209 9.57 6.33 18.43
N ILE A 210 10.63 6.51 17.61
CA ILE A 210 10.51 6.76 16.17
C ILE A 210 9.89 5.57 15.44
N ALA A 211 10.34 4.34 15.76
CA ALA A 211 9.79 3.14 15.15
C ALA A 211 8.34 2.88 15.56
N ASN A 212 7.86 3.39 16.70
CA ASN A 212 6.51 3.18 17.19
C ASN A 212 5.47 4.15 16.60
N ASP A 213 5.88 5.20 15.88
CA ASP A 213 4.97 6.13 15.19
C ASP A 213 4.03 5.38 14.23
N GLN A 214 2.78 5.86 14.11
CA GLN A 214 1.72 5.19 13.35
C GLN A 214 1.94 5.30 11.82
N ASP A 215 2.79 6.21 11.37
CA ASP A 215 3.06 6.48 9.95
C ASP A 215 4.07 5.50 9.30
N HIS A 216 4.58 4.49 10.02
CA HIS A 216 5.66 3.57 9.56
C HIS A 216 5.33 2.08 9.69
N VAL A 217 4.06 1.69 9.51
CA VAL A 217 3.58 0.30 9.69
C VAL A 217 4.39 -0.72 8.88
N TRP A 218 4.64 -0.47 7.59
CA TRP A 218 5.39 -1.40 6.72
C TRP A 218 6.83 -1.65 7.17
N ILE A 219 7.50 -0.66 7.78
CA ILE A 219 8.86 -0.85 8.31
C ILE A 219 8.85 -1.85 9.47
N LYS A 220 7.80 -1.80 10.33
CA LYS A 220 7.63 -2.73 11.45
C LYS A 220 7.51 -4.17 10.95
N ASP A 221 6.78 -4.37 9.85
CA ASP A 221 6.59 -5.68 9.22
C ASP A 221 7.91 -6.22 8.66
N LEU A 222 8.66 -5.39 7.93
CA LEU A 222 9.95 -5.79 7.37
C LEU A 222 10.96 -6.15 8.45
N ILE A 223 11.02 -5.40 9.55
CA ILE A 223 11.94 -5.72 10.66
C ILE A 223 11.46 -6.87 11.54
N ALA A 224 10.27 -7.42 11.30
CA ALA A 224 9.78 -8.64 11.93
C ALA A 224 10.20 -9.91 11.19
N LEU A 225 10.69 -9.79 9.95
CA LEU A 225 11.11 -10.94 9.15
C LEU A 225 12.42 -11.58 9.66
N PRO A 226 12.60 -12.90 9.46
CA PRO A 226 13.88 -13.57 9.66
C PRO A 226 15.00 -12.92 8.84
N PHE A 227 16.23 -12.95 9.36
CA PHE A 227 17.37 -12.25 8.76
C PHE A 227 17.65 -12.63 7.29
N GLY A 228 17.45 -13.91 6.93
CA GLY A 228 17.64 -14.37 5.55
C GLY A 228 16.72 -13.66 4.55
N PHE A 229 15.44 -13.52 4.88
CA PHE A 229 14.47 -12.78 4.06
C PHE A 229 14.74 -11.28 4.11
N PHE A 230 15.01 -10.74 5.30
CA PHE A 230 15.35 -9.33 5.49
C PHE A 230 16.54 -8.91 4.61
N LYS A 231 17.65 -9.67 4.64
CA LYS A 231 18.85 -9.43 3.83
C LYS A 231 18.52 -9.36 2.33
N ARG A 232 17.67 -10.27 1.85
CA ARG A 232 17.26 -10.32 0.45
C ARG A 232 16.33 -9.18 0.06
N ILE A 233 15.42 -8.76 0.95
CA ILE A 233 14.59 -7.56 0.76
C ILE A 233 15.47 -6.32 0.64
N ILE A 234 16.44 -6.12 1.54
CA ILE A 234 17.40 -5.00 1.43
C ILE A 234 18.14 -5.04 0.08
N GLY A 235 18.56 -6.22 -0.38
CA GLY A 235 19.17 -6.40 -1.69
C GLY A 235 18.22 -6.06 -2.86
N SER A 236 16.95 -6.44 -2.78
CA SER A 236 15.94 -6.13 -3.79
C SER A 236 15.60 -4.63 -3.82
N LEU A 237 15.38 -3.99 -2.66
CA LEU A 237 15.17 -2.54 -2.55
C LEU A 237 16.27 -1.75 -3.25
N ARG A 238 17.54 -2.14 -3.04
CA ARG A 238 18.69 -1.53 -3.73
C ARG A 238 18.67 -1.76 -5.23
N ARG A 239 18.41 -2.98 -5.70
CA ARG A 239 18.31 -3.30 -7.13
C ARG A 239 17.19 -2.53 -7.83
N GLN A 240 16.10 -2.25 -7.12
CA GLN A 240 14.97 -1.46 -7.61
C GLN A 240 15.21 0.06 -7.53
N GLY A 241 16.41 0.50 -7.13
CA GLY A 241 16.82 1.91 -7.18
C GLY A 241 16.48 2.73 -5.92
N MET A 242 16.13 2.07 -4.81
CA MET A 242 15.89 2.75 -3.55
C MET A 242 17.16 3.40 -3.02
N LYS A 243 17.11 4.72 -2.74
CA LYS A 243 18.26 5.48 -2.25
C LYS A 243 18.65 5.04 -0.84
N GLU A 244 19.96 5.03 -0.57
CA GLU A 244 20.50 4.63 0.75
C GLU A 244 19.94 5.44 1.93
N LYS A 245 19.56 6.70 1.71
CA LYS A 245 18.89 7.51 2.74
C LYS A 245 17.59 6.91 3.29
N TYR A 246 16.95 5.99 2.55
CA TYR A 246 15.76 5.27 2.98
C TYR A 246 16.04 3.82 3.36
N VAL A 247 17.05 3.18 2.76
CA VAL A 247 17.45 1.80 3.08
C VAL A 247 18.20 1.74 4.43
N SER A 248 19.11 2.69 4.67
CA SER A 248 19.93 2.76 5.88
C SER A 248 19.09 2.81 7.18
N PRO A 249 18.03 3.65 7.29
CA PRO A 249 17.11 3.60 8.43
C PRO A 249 16.54 2.20 8.74
N ILE A 250 16.14 1.45 7.72
CA ILE A 250 15.55 0.11 7.89
C ILE A 250 16.57 -0.87 8.48
N ILE A 251 17.82 -0.83 7.99
CA ILE A 251 18.93 -1.64 8.52
C ILE A 251 19.22 -1.26 9.99
N VAL A 252 19.24 0.03 10.30
CA VAL A 252 19.46 0.54 11.65
C VAL A 252 18.35 0.10 12.61
N PHE A 253 17.08 0.17 12.20
CA PHE A 253 15.96 -0.32 13.00
C PHE A 253 16.04 -1.83 13.25
N TYR A 254 16.40 -2.61 12.22
CA TYR A 254 16.59 -4.04 12.35
C TYR A 254 17.74 -4.36 13.33
N ALA A 255 18.88 -3.70 13.20
CA ALA A 255 20.03 -3.89 14.09
C ALA A 255 19.72 -3.49 15.54
N ASN A 256 19.01 -2.37 15.75
CA ASN A 256 18.59 -1.97 17.07
C ASN A 256 17.66 -3.02 17.72
N LYS A 257 16.74 -3.59 16.93
CA LYS A 257 15.84 -4.66 17.40
C LYS A 257 16.58 -5.97 17.68
N CYS A 258 17.42 -6.43 16.77
CA CYS A 258 17.96 -7.79 16.78
C CYS A 258 19.31 -7.93 17.49
N VAL A 259 20.13 -6.87 17.55
CA VAL A 259 21.51 -6.92 18.07
C VAL A 259 21.70 -6.03 19.31
N LEU A 260 21.22 -4.78 19.28
CA LEU A 260 21.49 -3.80 20.34
C LEU A 260 20.46 -3.81 21.49
N SER A 261 19.26 -4.35 21.27
CA SER A 261 18.21 -4.40 22.28
C SER A 261 18.45 -5.49 23.33
N LYS A 262 18.64 -5.08 24.60
CA LYS A 262 18.80 -5.99 25.75
C LYS A 262 17.67 -7.02 25.93
N LYS A 263 16.43 -6.66 25.56
CA LYS A 263 15.26 -7.57 25.64
C LYS A 263 15.33 -8.74 24.66
N THR A 264 15.97 -8.53 23.51
CA THR A 264 16.06 -9.55 22.46
C THR A 264 17.05 -10.64 22.84
N ARG A 265 18.14 -10.26 23.53
CA ARG A 265 19.08 -11.19 24.16
C ARG A 265 18.37 -12.14 25.14
N GLN A 266 17.53 -11.60 26.02
CA GLN A 266 16.71 -12.39 26.97
C GLN A 266 15.71 -13.32 26.29
N PHE A 267 15.18 -12.95 25.12
CA PHE A 267 14.26 -13.80 24.35
C PHE A 267 14.97 -15.01 23.73
N TRP A 268 16.17 -14.82 23.18
CA TRP A 268 16.97 -15.93 22.64
C TRP A 268 17.52 -16.85 23.75
N GLU A 269 17.78 -16.31 24.94
CA GLU A 269 18.10 -17.09 26.13
C GLU A 269 16.91 -17.98 26.57
N CYS A 270 15.65 -17.59 26.32
CA CYS A 270 14.44 -18.30 26.76
C CYS A 270 13.91 -19.37 25.77
N LEU A 271 14.29 -19.32 24.49
CA LEU A 271 13.77 -20.22 23.44
C LEU A 271 14.40 -21.62 23.42
N CYS A 272 15.53 -21.81 24.10
CA CYS A 272 16.28 -23.07 24.11
C CYS A 272 15.93 -24.01 25.28
N ASP A 273 15.07 -23.59 26.22
CA ASP A 273 14.65 -24.38 27.39
C ASP A 273 13.50 -25.37 27.10
N LYS A 274 13.26 -25.75 25.84
CA LYS A 274 12.09 -26.58 25.46
C LYS A 274 12.37 -27.93 24.82
N ASP A 275 13.64 -28.30 24.60
CA ASP A 275 13.98 -29.65 24.13
C ASP A 275 14.92 -30.33 25.14
N ASP A 276 14.31 -31.24 25.91
CA ASP A 276 14.84 -32.36 26.69
C ASP A 276 15.90 -32.18 27.79
N ASN A 277 15.66 -32.93 28.89
CA ASN A 277 16.49 -33.09 30.08
C ASN A 277 17.95 -33.49 29.74
N ASP A 278 18.92 -32.63 30.04
CA ASP A 278 20.24 -33.10 30.50
C ASP A 278 21.03 -32.00 31.26
N ASP A 279 21.68 -32.40 32.34
CA ASP A 279 22.46 -31.55 33.25
C ASP A 279 23.80 -31.12 32.61
N THR A 280 23.86 -30.01 31.85
CA THR A 280 25.14 -29.30 31.56
C THR A 280 24.96 -27.80 31.24
N ASN A 281 24.88 -26.97 32.27
CA ASN A 281 24.58 -25.52 32.18
C ASN A 281 25.72 -24.61 31.67
N VAL A 282 26.69 -25.13 30.89
CA VAL A 282 27.87 -24.36 30.43
C VAL A 282 27.98 -24.27 28.90
N HIS A 283 27.28 -25.11 28.11
CA HIS A 283 27.37 -25.11 26.64
C HIS A 283 26.31 -24.27 25.90
N ASN A 284 25.24 -23.83 26.56
CA ASN A 284 24.11 -23.16 25.88
C ASN A 284 24.31 -21.65 25.60
N ASN A 285 25.18 -20.97 26.34
CA ASN A 285 25.47 -19.54 26.10
C ASN A 285 26.28 -19.31 24.81
N THR A 286 27.18 -20.24 24.47
CA THR A 286 28.07 -20.13 23.31
C THR A 286 27.29 -20.15 21.99
N THR A 287 26.27 -21.01 21.87
CA THR A 287 25.41 -21.12 20.68
C THR A 287 24.55 -19.87 20.42
N ASN A 288 24.18 -19.14 21.47
CA ASN A 288 23.41 -17.91 21.33
C ASN A 288 24.31 -16.73 20.93
N ASP A 289 25.50 -16.62 21.52
CA ASP A 289 26.48 -15.61 21.13
C ASP A 289 26.98 -15.83 19.69
N GLU A 290 27.11 -17.09 19.23
CA GLU A 290 27.41 -17.42 17.83
C GLU A 290 26.31 -16.97 16.84
N LYS A 291 25.03 -17.19 17.18
CA LYS A 291 23.89 -16.74 16.35
C LYS A 291 23.83 -15.22 16.27
N VAL A 292 23.99 -14.52 17.40
CA VAL A 292 24.01 -13.05 17.44
C VAL A 292 25.25 -12.50 16.72
N SER A 293 26.39 -13.18 16.84
CA SER A 293 27.62 -12.87 16.10
C SER A 293 27.42 -12.99 14.59
N GLY A 294 26.77 -14.05 14.10
CA GLY A 294 26.42 -14.21 12.69
C GLY A 294 25.45 -13.14 12.17
N LEU A 295 24.46 -12.75 12.98
CA LEU A 295 23.55 -11.64 12.66
C LEU A 295 24.29 -10.30 12.58
N LEU A 296 25.18 -10.03 13.53
CA LEU A 296 26.01 -8.82 13.55
C LEU A 296 26.88 -8.74 12.29
N GLN A 297 27.55 -9.84 11.90
CA GLN A 297 28.31 -9.90 10.65
C GLN A 297 27.42 -9.55 9.46
N GLY A 298 26.27 -10.20 9.34
CA GLY A 298 25.36 -9.97 8.22
C GLY A 298 24.83 -8.52 8.16
N ILE A 299 24.62 -7.87 9.30
CA ILE A 299 24.24 -6.44 9.36
C ILE A 299 25.41 -5.56 8.89
N VAL A 300 26.63 -5.83 9.36
CA VAL A 300 27.83 -5.09 8.93
C VAL A 300 28.05 -5.22 7.42
N ASP A 301 27.72 -6.37 6.82
CA ASP A 301 27.80 -6.57 5.37
C ASP A 301 26.71 -5.82 4.59
N LEU A 302 25.55 -5.58 5.22
CA LEU A 302 24.49 -4.77 4.63
C LEU A 302 24.79 -3.27 4.66
N LEU A 303 25.64 -2.80 5.59
CA LEU A 303 26.11 -1.42 5.64
C LEU A 303 27.14 -1.18 4.53
N GLN A 304 26.84 -0.28 3.58
CA GLN A 304 27.79 0.05 2.50
C GLN A 304 28.93 0.94 3.03
N VAL A 305 30.14 0.67 2.56
CA VAL A 305 31.36 1.44 2.88
C VAL A 305 31.58 2.50 1.78
N GLY A 306 31.48 3.79 2.12
CA GLY A 306 31.73 4.87 1.17
C GLY A 306 31.41 6.29 1.68
N VAL A 307 32.32 7.24 1.40
CA VAL A 307 32.36 8.62 1.97
C VAL A 307 31.10 9.46 1.73
N LYS A 308 30.31 9.20 0.67
CA LYS A 308 29.06 9.94 0.38
C LYS A 308 27.82 9.38 1.08
N ILE A 309 27.84 8.10 1.46
CA ILE A 309 26.70 7.40 2.09
C ILE A 309 26.77 7.51 3.61
N SER A 310 27.98 7.60 4.17
CA SER A 310 28.24 7.58 5.61
C SER A 310 27.63 8.74 6.39
N ARG A 311 27.25 9.86 5.74
CA ARG A 311 26.57 10.99 6.41
C ARG A 311 25.12 10.71 6.83
N VAL A 312 24.52 9.60 6.38
CA VAL A 312 23.13 9.26 6.70
C VAL A 312 23.02 8.57 8.07
N ILE A 313 24.02 7.77 8.44
CA ILE A 313 23.98 6.95 9.67
C ILE A 313 24.79 7.65 10.78
N PRO A 314 24.22 7.87 11.97
CA PRO A 314 24.94 8.48 13.08
C PRO A 314 26.19 7.67 13.46
N VAL A 315 27.33 8.34 13.65
CA VAL A 315 28.60 7.66 13.99
C VAL A 315 28.50 6.87 15.30
N GLY A 316 27.71 7.35 16.27
CA GLY A 316 27.41 6.62 17.51
C GLY A 316 26.76 5.25 17.31
N PHE A 317 26.05 5.02 16.20
CA PHE A 317 25.55 3.68 15.84
C PHE A 317 26.70 2.70 15.55
N TYR A 318 27.73 3.15 14.82
CA TYR A 318 28.90 2.33 14.53
C TYR A 318 29.69 2.02 15.80
N PHE A 319 29.81 3.00 16.71
CA PHE A 319 30.37 2.75 18.04
C PHE A 319 29.55 1.73 18.83
N ALA A 320 28.21 1.80 18.80
CA ALA A 320 27.35 0.82 19.47
C ALA A 320 27.53 -0.60 18.91
N LEU A 321 27.63 -0.75 17.58
CA LEU A 321 27.93 -2.05 16.96
C LEU A 321 29.35 -2.54 17.30
N LEU A 322 30.33 -1.65 17.35
CA LEU A 322 31.71 -1.98 17.72
C LEU A 322 31.80 -2.43 19.18
N ALA A 323 31.13 -1.72 20.11
CA ALA A 323 31.04 -2.13 21.50
C ALA A 323 30.42 -3.52 21.61
N LYS A 324 29.34 -3.78 20.85
CA LYS A 324 28.70 -5.09 20.85
C LYS A 324 29.58 -6.20 20.25
N SER A 325 30.38 -5.87 19.25
CA SER A 325 31.39 -6.78 18.67
C SER A 325 32.44 -7.17 19.71
N LEU A 326 32.91 -6.21 20.52
CA LEU A 326 33.87 -6.46 21.60
C LEU A 326 33.26 -7.29 22.74
N GLU A 327 31.97 -7.10 23.06
CA GLU A 327 31.26 -7.91 24.06
C GLU A 327 31.12 -9.39 23.67
N LEU A 328 30.84 -9.67 22.39
CA LEU A 328 30.45 -11.01 21.94
C LEU A 328 31.62 -12.01 21.82
N GLY A 329 32.87 -11.55 21.88
CA GLY A 329 34.07 -12.39 21.90
C GLY A 329 34.19 -13.37 20.72
N GLY A 330 34.99 -13.07 19.71
CA GLY A 330 35.18 -13.99 18.57
C GLY A 330 36.29 -13.59 17.60
N THR A 331 36.72 -14.55 16.79
CA THR A 331 37.95 -14.55 15.97
C THR A 331 37.96 -13.69 14.70
N SER A 332 36.86 -13.01 14.31
CA SER A 332 36.88 -12.18 13.10
C SER A 332 37.33 -10.74 13.36
N ASN A 333 38.65 -10.53 13.35
CA ASN A 333 39.27 -9.19 13.30
C ASN A 333 38.69 -8.33 12.17
N GLU A 334 38.28 -8.95 11.07
CA GLU A 334 37.71 -8.28 9.89
C GLU A 334 36.48 -7.40 10.20
N ARG A 335 35.57 -7.83 11.09
CA ARG A 335 34.41 -7.01 11.50
C ARG A 335 34.83 -5.76 12.24
N LYS A 336 35.74 -5.94 13.19
CA LYS A 336 36.26 -4.88 14.05
C LYS A 336 36.97 -3.85 13.20
N GLU A 337 37.84 -4.30 12.31
CA GLU A 337 38.58 -3.45 11.36
C GLU A 337 37.63 -2.67 10.44
N LYS A 338 36.63 -3.32 9.86
CA LYS A 338 35.65 -2.67 8.97
C LYS A 338 34.82 -1.60 9.70
N LEU A 339 34.41 -1.85 10.94
CA LEU A 339 33.71 -0.86 11.78
C LEU A 339 34.64 0.29 12.18
N GLN A 340 35.88 0.00 12.57
CA GLN A 340 36.89 1.02 12.89
C GLN A 340 37.17 1.92 11.69
N GLU A 341 37.34 1.36 10.49
CA GLU A 341 37.55 2.12 9.26
C GLU A 341 36.38 3.09 8.98
N GLN A 342 35.13 2.66 9.18
CA GLN A 342 33.96 3.55 9.04
C GLN A 342 33.98 4.68 10.08
N ILE A 343 34.30 4.36 11.34
CA ILE A 343 34.36 5.34 12.41
C ILE A 343 35.47 6.36 12.12
N VAL A 344 36.64 5.94 11.65
CA VAL A 344 37.75 6.83 11.28
C VAL A 344 37.29 7.88 10.28
N HIS A 345 36.57 7.49 9.22
CA HIS A 345 36.07 8.44 8.23
C HIS A 345 34.99 9.41 8.75
N LEU A 346 34.27 9.02 9.79
CA LEU A 346 33.17 9.79 10.39
C LEU A 346 33.54 10.50 11.69
N LEU A 347 34.77 10.34 12.18
CA LEU A 347 35.22 10.79 13.49
C LEU A 347 34.96 12.28 13.78
N PRO A 348 35.10 13.22 12.82
CA PRO A 348 34.77 14.63 13.06
C PRO A 348 33.29 14.91 13.37
N LEU A 349 32.38 13.94 13.17
CA LEU A 349 30.96 14.05 13.47
C LEU A 349 30.57 13.34 14.78
N ALA A 350 31.54 12.82 15.52
CA ALA A 350 31.31 12.04 16.73
C ALA A 350 31.09 12.89 17.98
N HIS A 351 30.42 12.30 18.97
CA HIS A 351 30.24 12.86 20.29
C HIS A 351 31.01 12.01 21.31
N VAL A 352 31.50 12.64 22.37
CA VAL A 352 32.33 11.96 23.39
C VAL A 352 31.52 10.88 24.12
N GLU A 353 30.20 11.07 24.26
CA GLU A 353 29.28 10.12 24.88
C GLU A 353 29.15 8.80 24.11
N ASP A 354 29.50 8.79 22.82
CA ASP A 354 29.46 7.59 21.98
C ASP A 354 30.71 6.71 22.15
N PHE A 355 31.77 7.22 22.77
CA PHE A 355 33.07 6.56 22.81
C PHE A 355 33.10 5.34 23.73
N LEU A 356 33.96 4.38 23.38
CA LEU A 356 34.13 3.15 24.15
C LEU A 356 34.89 3.46 25.45
N LEU A 357 34.25 3.22 26.58
CA LEU A 357 34.84 3.38 27.90
C LEU A 357 35.26 2.03 28.48
N PRO A 358 36.35 1.98 29.26
CA PRO A 358 36.76 0.76 29.98
C PRO A 358 35.64 0.29 30.92
N LYS A 359 35.53 -1.03 31.10
CA LYS A 359 34.52 -1.60 32.01
C LYS A 359 34.77 -1.16 33.45
N PRO A 360 33.73 -1.05 34.30
CA PRO A 360 33.90 -0.64 35.68
C PRO A 360 34.89 -1.56 36.41
N ARG A 361 35.94 -0.97 37.00
CA ARG A 361 37.05 -1.64 37.73
C ARG A 361 38.16 -2.26 36.86
N GLU A 362 38.11 -2.10 35.54
CA GLU A 362 39.19 -2.51 34.66
C GLU A 362 40.25 -1.41 34.55
N CYS A 363 41.53 -1.79 34.56
CA CYS A 363 42.63 -0.84 34.37
C CYS A 363 42.63 -0.32 32.92
N VAL A 364 42.78 0.98 32.71
CA VAL A 364 42.93 1.61 31.39
C VAL A 364 44.05 0.94 30.60
N SER A 365 45.04 0.39 31.32
CA SER A 365 46.19 -0.26 30.70
C SER A 365 45.89 -1.57 29.97
N THR A 366 44.86 -2.29 30.41
CA THR A 366 44.50 -3.62 29.92
C THR A 366 43.17 -3.63 29.16
N SER A 367 42.45 -2.50 29.16
CA SER A 367 41.15 -2.39 28.50
C SER A 367 41.29 -2.48 26.98
N MET A 368 40.53 -3.40 26.40
CA MET A 368 40.41 -3.56 24.96
C MET A 368 39.72 -2.35 24.32
N GLU A 369 38.74 -1.75 25.00
CA GLU A 369 38.01 -0.56 24.58
C GLU A 369 38.95 0.62 24.37
N VAL A 370 39.85 0.88 25.33
CA VAL A 370 40.85 1.96 25.24
C VAL A 370 41.84 1.70 24.09
N SER A 371 42.31 0.46 23.93
CA SER A 371 43.21 0.10 22.82
C SER A 371 42.56 0.28 21.44
N VAL A 372 41.25 0.01 21.34
CA VAL A 372 40.46 0.25 20.12
C VAL A 372 40.32 1.74 19.82
N MET A 373 40.07 2.56 20.85
CA MET A 373 40.01 4.01 20.72
C MET A 373 41.35 4.59 20.29
N GLU A 374 42.46 4.17 20.92
CA GLU A 374 43.82 4.51 20.50
C GLU A 374 44.03 4.18 19.02
N SER A 375 43.69 2.97 18.60
CA SER A 375 43.78 2.55 17.19
C SER A 375 42.97 3.43 16.24
N ILE A 376 41.72 3.78 16.57
CA ILE A 376 40.87 4.65 15.72
C ILE A 376 41.52 6.02 15.52
N PHE A 377 41.97 6.66 16.60
CA PHE A 377 42.57 8.00 16.52
C PHE A 377 43.93 7.97 15.82
N SER A 378 44.79 6.98 16.09
CA SER A 378 46.05 6.80 15.38
C SER A 378 45.86 6.55 13.88
N SER A 379 44.85 5.77 13.50
CA SER A 379 44.50 5.54 12.10
C SER A 379 44.00 6.83 11.44
N TYR A 380 43.14 7.61 12.09
CA TYR A 380 42.68 8.90 11.58
C TYR A 380 43.82 9.88 11.28
N VAL A 381 44.76 10.00 12.24
CA VAL A 381 45.94 10.86 12.08
C VAL A 381 46.77 10.36 10.90
N SER A 382 47.06 9.06 10.85
CA SER A 382 47.86 8.44 9.79
C SER A 382 47.25 8.62 8.39
N SER A 383 45.92 8.54 8.25
CA SER A 383 45.22 8.78 6.98
C SER A 383 45.27 10.23 6.50
N ASN A 384 45.46 11.21 7.39
CA ASN A 384 45.46 12.64 7.06
C ASN A 384 46.87 13.26 6.89
N VAL A 385 47.94 12.51 7.19
CA VAL A 385 49.33 12.98 7.05
C VAL A 385 49.74 13.23 5.58
N GLY A 386 49.02 12.69 4.59
CA GLY A 386 49.34 12.80 3.15
C GLY A 386 48.76 14.00 2.38
N LEU A 387 47.90 14.83 2.98
CA LEU A 387 47.14 15.90 2.28
C LEU A 387 47.63 17.34 2.62
N MET A 388 48.86 17.49 3.12
CA MET A 388 49.36 18.70 3.78
C MET A 388 49.55 19.97 2.90
N GLU A 389 49.09 20.02 1.65
CA GLU A 389 49.29 21.21 0.78
C GLU A 389 48.10 22.18 0.67
N GLN A 390 46.97 21.94 1.34
CA GLN A 390 45.87 22.91 1.38
C GLN A 390 45.34 23.05 2.81
N THR A 391 45.13 24.30 3.26
CA THR A 391 44.59 24.78 4.56
C THR A 391 44.00 23.72 5.51
N PRO A 392 44.34 23.73 6.82
CA PRO A 392 43.94 22.67 7.75
C PRO A 392 42.41 22.51 7.75
N PRO A 393 41.87 21.34 7.39
CA PRO A 393 40.44 21.14 7.36
C PRO A 393 39.89 21.28 8.78
N THR A 394 38.81 22.04 8.94
CA THR A 394 38.12 22.31 10.23
C THR A 394 37.86 21.05 11.07
N GLY A 395 37.81 19.87 10.45
CA GLY A 395 37.64 18.59 11.13
C GLY A 395 38.81 18.14 12.02
N ASN A 396 40.05 18.53 11.74
CA ASN A 396 41.21 18.10 12.55
C ASN A 396 41.18 18.69 13.97
N ALA A 397 40.72 19.94 14.10
CA ALA A 397 40.55 20.60 15.39
C ALA A 397 39.47 19.93 16.23
N ILE A 398 38.33 19.60 15.62
CA ILE A 398 37.23 18.88 16.27
C ILE A 398 37.71 17.52 16.80
N VAL A 399 38.47 16.77 15.99
CA VAL A 399 39.00 15.46 16.42
C VAL A 399 39.97 15.59 17.59
N ALA A 400 40.78 16.65 17.63
CA ALA A 400 41.68 16.88 18.77
C ALA A 400 40.90 17.21 20.06
N GLU A 401 39.85 18.03 19.97
CA GLU A 401 38.96 18.35 21.10
C GLU A 401 38.24 17.10 21.63
N LEU A 402 37.77 16.23 20.72
CA LEU A 402 37.15 14.95 21.06
C LEU A 402 38.13 14.01 21.79
N TRP A 403 39.37 13.91 21.30
CA TRP A 403 40.40 13.09 21.95
C TRP A 403 40.73 13.61 23.34
N ASP A 404 40.98 14.92 23.48
CA ASP A 404 41.32 15.52 24.76
C ASP A 404 40.18 15.36 25.78
N SER A 405 38.92 15.50 25.33
CA SER A 405 37.75 15.24 26.17
C SER A 405 37.66 13.77 26.62
N TYR A 406 37.96 12.81 25.73
CA TYR A 406 38.04 11.39 26.08
C TYR A 406 39.15 11.11 27.10
N LEU A 407 40.32 11.74 26.94
CA LEU A 407 41.41 11.61 27.89
C LEU A 407 41.03 12.10 29.28
N SER A 408 40.24 13.17 29.38
CA SER A 408 39.70 13.63 30.66
C SER A 408 38.83 12.57 31.35
N LEU A 409 38.03 11.80 30.59
CA LEU A 409 37.17 10.74 31.16
C LEU A 409 37.98 9.57 31.72
N ILE A 410 39.07 9.18 31.05
CA ILE A 410 39.91 8.05 31.48
C ILE A 410 41.03 8.47 32.45
N ALA A 411 41.30 9.79 32.57
CA ALA A 411 42.32 10.36 33.45
C ALA A 411 42.11 10.06 34.95
N HIS A 412 40.89 9.69 35.34
CA HIS A 412 40.54 9.30 36.71
C HIS A 412 41.10 7.94 37.14
N ASP A 413 41.64 7.10 36.24
CA ASP A 413 42.22 5.81 36.63
C ASP A 413 43.47 6.02 37.51
N PRO A 414 43.45 5.63 38.79
CA PRO A 414 44.57 5.83 39.70
C PRO A 414 45.82 5.00 39.34
N ASN A 415 45.70 4.02 38.44
CA ASN A 415 46.82 3.20 37.98
C ASN A 415 47.48 3.75 36.71
N MET A 416 47.02 4.90 36.18
CA MET A 416 47.55 5.44 34.94
C MET A 416 48.89 6.17 35.18
N THR A 417 49.97 5.62 34.61
CA THR A 417 51.31 6.21 34.76
C THR A 417 51.47 7.49 33.95
N PRO A 418 52.35 8.43 34.37
CA PRO A 418 52.54 9.70 33.67
C PRO A 418 53.03 9.50 32.25
N LYS A 419 53.92 8.52 32.04
CA LYS A 419 54.43 8.14 30.72
C LYS A 419 53.32 7.65 29.80
N LYS A 420 52.38 6.85 30.31
CA LYS A 420 51.27 6.34 29.51
C LYS A 420 50.29 7.45 29.15
N PHE A 421 49.97 8.33 30.10
CA PHE A 421 49.12 9.51 29.84
C PHE A 421 49.76 10.43 28.78
N MET A 422 51.08 10.67 28.85
CA MET A 422 51.80 11.44 27.83
C MET A 422 51.78 10.76 26.46
N ASN A 423 51.97 9.44 26.38
CA ASN A 423 51.85 8.72 25.11
C ASN A 423 50.47 8.90 24.48
N PHE A 424 49.40 8.91 25.28
CA PHE A 424 48.05 9.17 24.77
C PHE A 424 47.89 10.60 24.24
N LEU A 425 48.46 11.60 24.93
CA LEU A 425 48.43 12.99 24.46
C LEU A 425 49.10 13.15 23.08
N GLU A 426 50.15 12.36 22.82
CA GLU A 426 50.97 12.39 21.60
C GLU A 426 50.32 11.72 20.38
N ILE A 427 49.25 10.92 20.55
CA ILE A 427 48.53 10.29 19.43
C ILE A 427 48.01 11.34 18.44
N VAL A 428 47.45 12.44 18.95
CA VAL A 428 46.96 13.55 18.14
C VAL A 428 48.03 14.65 18.11
N PRO A 429 48.48 15.12 16.93
CA PRO A 429 49.49 16.17 16.84
C PRO A 429 49.06 17.50 17.47
N LEU A 430 50.02 18.26 18.00
CA LEU A 430 49.78 19.62 18.50
C LEU A 430 49.30 20.60 17.43
N SER A 431 49.63 20.35 16.16
CA SER A 431 49.17 21.15 15.03
C SER A 431 47.66 21.05 14.79
N TYR A 432 47.00 20.02 15.32
CA TYR A 432 45.55 19.89 15.21
C TYR A 432 44.83 20.71 16.30
N ARG A 433 45.51 21.07 17.40
CA ARG A 433 44.90 21.79 18.53
C ARG A 433 44.96 23.30 18.35
N ASN A 434 43.82 23.90 17.99
CA ASN A 434 43.68 25.35 17.90
C ASN A 434 43.39 25.99 19.26
N ASN A 435 42.51 25.36 20.05
CA ASN A 435 42.19 25.69 21.43
C ASN A 435 42.79 24.62 22.37
N HIS A 436 43.22 25.01 23.57
CA HIS A 436 43.81 24.13 24.58
C HIS A 436 42.90 23.90 25.80
N ASP A 437 41.66 24.36 25.80
CA ASP A 437 40.73 24.23 26.94
C ASP A 437 40.47 22.78 27.34
N HIS A 438 40.12 21.92 26.38
CA HIS A 438 39.89 20.48 26.64
C HIS A 438 41.19 19.75 27.05
N LEU A 439 42.33 20.17 26.50
CA LEU A 439 43.64 19.66 26.86
C LEU A 439 43.98 20.01 28.33
N TYR A 440 43.71 21.25 28.74
CA TYR A 440 43.86 21.68 30.13
C TYR A 440 42.96 20.86 31.06
N ALA A 441 41.68 20.67 30.70
CA ALA A 441 40.76 19.87 31.49
C ALA A 441 41.27 18.44 31.69
N ALA A 442 41.73 17.76 30.64
CA ALA A 442 42.30 16.42 30.73
C ALA A 442 43.52 16.34 31.66
N MET A 443 44.45 17.29 31.52
CA MET A 443 45.64 17.38 32.38
C MET A 443 45.28 17.69 33.84
N ASN A 444 44.33 18.59 34.06
CA ASN A 444 43.84 18.95 35.39
C ASN A 444 43.22 17.72 36.07
N THR A 445 42.31 17.03 35.38
CA THR A 445 41.69 15.79 35.87
C THR A 445 42.74 14.75 36.24
N TYR A 446 43.76 14.55 35.40
CA TYR A 446 44.86 13.63 35.68
C TYR A 446 45.64 14.02 36.94
N ILE A 447 46.03 15.28 37.08
CA ILE A 447 46.77 15.78 38.25
C ILE A 447 45.93 15.64 39.53
N GLN A 448 44.63 15.94 39.47
CA GLN A 448 43.71 15.81 40.61
C GLN A 448 43.54 14.35 41.03
N ALA A 449 43.47 13.41 40.08
CA ALA A 449 43.39 11.98 40.36
C ALA A 449 44.70 11.40 40.93
N HIS A 450 45.84 12.07 40.70
CA HIS A 450 47.18 11.63 41.11
C HIS A 450 47.88 12.67 42.00
N PRO A 451 47.35 12.97 43.20
CA PRO A 451 47.86 14.05 44.06
C PRO A 451 49.31 13.82 44.54
N GLN A 452 49.81 12.59 44.48
CA GLN A 452 51.17 12.20 44.89
C GLN A 452 52.25 12.48 43.81
N LEU A 453 51.87 13.05 42.66
CA LEU A 453 52.79 13.36 41.57
C LEU A 453 53.90 14.36 41.97
N PRO A 454 55.19 14.04 41.76
CA PRO A 454 56.28 15.00 41.91
C PRO A 454 56.17 16.21 40.98
N GLN A 455 56.72 17.35 41.40
CA GLN A 455 56.62 18.60 40.63
C GLN A 455 57.26 18.50 39.24
N GLU A 456 58.32 17.71 39.07
CA GLU A 456 58.97 17.46 37.77
C GLU A 456 58.05 16.68 36.82
N GLU A 457 57.29 15.71 37.32
CA GLU A 457 56.33 14.95 36.53
C GLU A 457 55.11 15.79 36.17
N LYS A 458 54.61 16.63 37.09
CA LYS A 458 53.56 17.62 36.78
C LYS A 458 53.98 18.58 35.67
N ASN A 459 55.22 19.08 35.71
CA ASN A 459 55.79 19.90 34.64
C ASN A 459 55.89 19.15 33.31
N SER A 460 56.18 17.84 33.36
CA SER A 460 56.32 17.00 32.17
C SER A 460 54.97 16.72 31.52
N VAL A 461 53.94 16.39 32.31
CA VAL A 461 52.57 16.19 31.84
C VAL A 461 52.01 17.47 31.20
N CYS A 462 52.23 18.64 31.82
CA CYS A 462 51.69 19.89 31.30
C CYS A 462 52.58 20.59 30.26
N LYS A 463 53.67 19.95 29.80
CA LYS A 463 54.63 20.52 28.84
C LYS A 463 53.97 20.97 27.53
N TYR A 464 52.91 20.29 27.13
CA TYR A 464 52.22 20.51 25.86
C TYR A 464 51.16 21.62 25.90
N LEU A 465 50.88 22.19 27.08
CA LEU A 465 49.89 23.24 27.26
C LEU A 465 50.47 24.61 26.88
N ASN A 466 49.78 25.34 26.00
CA ASN A 466 50.09 26.74 25.69
C ASN A 466 48.97 27.64 26.23
N CYS A 467 49.26 28.39 27.28
CA CYS A 467 48.27 29.28 27.92
C CYS A 467 47.71 30.37 26.99
N GLN A 468 48.41 30.73 25.91
CA GLN A 468 47.91 31.69 24.91
C GLN A 468 46.76 31.13 24.06
N LYS A 469 46.61 29.81 24.01
CA LYS A 469 45.53 29.12 23.31
C LYS A 469 44.37 28.74 24.23
N LEU A 470 44.37 29.21 25.49
CA LEU A 470 43.26 29.01 26.42
C LEU A 470 42.24 30.13 26.25
N SER A 471 40.96 29.80 26.40
CA SER A 471 39.91 30.80 26.55
C SER A 471 40.06 31.57 27.85
N GLN A 472 39.43 32.75 27.92
CA GLN A 472 39.50 33.62 29.09
C GLN A 472 39.00 32.93 30.37
N GLU A 473 37.93 32.12 30.25
CA GLU A 473 37.32 31.39 31.36
C GLU A 473 38.28 30.34 31.93
N VAL A 474 38.84 29.50 31.07
CA VAL A 474 39.79 28.44 31.46
C VAL A 474 41.11 29.04 31.94
N CYS A 475 41.52 30.19 31.41
CA CYS A 475 42.69 30.92 31.88
C CYS A 475 42.51 31.35 33.35
N ILE A 476 41.34 31.89 33.72
CA ILE A 476 41.01 32.23 35.11
C ILE A 476 41.03 30.98 36.00
N GLU A 477 40.41 29.88 35.54
CA GLU A 477 40.41 28.62 36.27
C GLU A 477 41.84 28.11 36.52
N ALA A 478 42.69 28.13 35.48
CA ALA A 478 44.09 27.75 35.57
C ALA A 478 44.88 28.60 36.58
N VAL A 479 44.55 29.88 36.71
CA VAL A 479 45.17 30.78 37.71
C VAL A 479 44.73 30.44 39.14
N GLN A 480 43.50 29.99 39.32
CA GLN A 480 42.93 29.64 40.62
C GLN A 480 43.25 28.19 41.04
N ASN A 481 43.82 27.39 40.15
CA ASN A 481 44.07 25.98 40.39
C ASN A 481 45.37 25.74 41.18
N GLU A 482 45.24 25.38 42.45
CA GLU A 482 46.36 25.12 43.37
C GLU A 482 47.23 23.91 42.99
N PHE A 483 46.72 22.99 42.17
CA PHE A 483 47.44 21.78 41.78
C PHE A 483 48.29 21.97 40.52
N MET A 484 48.08 23.05 39.77
CA MET A 484 48.79 23.34 38.52
C MET A 484 50.23 23.82 38.76
N PRO A 485 51.18 23.52 37.86
CA PRO A 485 52.54 24.02 37.97
C PRO A 485 52.61 25.55 37.98
N LEU A 486 53.39 26.12 38.90
CA LEU A 486 53.56 27.58 39.06
C LEU A 486 53.93 28.29 37.74
N ARG A 487 54.75 27.65 36.89
CA ARG A 487 55.11 28.16 35.56
C ARG A 487 53.89 28.46 34.70
N LEU A 488 52.90 27.57 34.70
CA LEU A 488 51.69 27.71 33.89
C LEU A 488 50.71 28.71 34.50
N VAL A 489 50.59 28.75 35.83
CA VAL A 489 49.80 29.78 36.55
C VAL A 489 50.29 31.18 36.19
N VAL A 490 51.61 31.40 36.16
CA VAL A 490 52.21 32.69 35.77
C VAL A 490 51.96 33.00 34.29
N GLN A 491 52.07 32.00 33.40
CA GLN A 491 51.78 32.19 31.97
C GLN A 491 50.29 32.51 31.71
N ALA A 492 49.37 31.86 32.42
CA ALA A 492 47.95 32.13 32.36
C ALA A 492 47.61 33.53 32.90
N LEU A 493 48.20 33.94 34.03
CA LEU A 493 48.08 35.31 34.56
C LEU A 493 48.50 36.36 33.53
N PHE A 494 49.62 36.14 32.83
CA PHE A 494 50.12 37.04 31.80
C PHE A 494 49.15 37.15 30.61
N VAL A 495 48.60 36.02 30.13
CA VAL A 495 47.61 36.01 29.05
C VAL A 495 46.32 36.72 29.48
N GLN A 496 45.86 36.50 30.72
CA GLN A 496 44.69 37.19 31.26
C GLN A 496 44.89 38.70 31.34
N GLN A 497 46.09 39.15 31.70
CA GLN A 497 46.44 40.56 31.71
C GLN A 497 46.40 41.17 30.30
N LEU A 498 46.92 40.47 29.28
CA LEU A 498 46.87 40.91 27.88
C LEU A 498 45.44 40.99 27.34
N ASN A 499 44.61 39.97 27.60
CA ASN A 499 43.21 39.96 27.17
C ASN A 499 42.41 41.10 27.81
N THR A 500 42.67 41.36 29.10
CA THR A 500 42.07 42.50 29.81
C THR A 500 42.48 43.83 29.16
N GLN A 501 43.77 44.02 28.85
CA GLN A 501 44.25 45.21 28.14
C GLN A 501 43.64 45.38 26.74
N HIS A 502 43.48 44.29 25.97
CA HIS A 502 42.83 44.33 24.66
C HIS A 502 41.35 44.70 24.73
N ALA A 503 40.59 44.12 25.66
CA ALA A 503 39.19 44.47 25.88
C ALA A 503 39.02 45.96 26.27
N PHE A 504 39.93 46.49 27.10
CA PHE A 504 39.97 47.93 27.40
C PHE A 504 40.24 48.80 26.16
N LYS A 505 41.04 48.30 25.21
CA LYS A 505 41.37 49.02 23.97
C LYS A 505 40.20 49.04 22.97
N GLU A 506 39.50 47.92 22.79
CA GLU A 506 38.29 47.84 21.94
C GLU A 506 37.11 48.65 22.50
N CYS A 507 36.94 48.69 23.82
CA CYS A 507 35.97 49.60 24.46
C CYS A 507 36.33 51.08 24.25
N SER A 508 37.62 51.42 24.10
CA SER A 508 38.06 52.80 23.87
C SER A 508 37.82 53.30 22.43
N GLU A 509 37.78 52.40 21.45
CA GLU A 509 37.51 52.77 20.04
C GLU A 509 36.01 52.87 19.72
N SER A 510 35.14 52.30 20.56
CA SER A 510 33.68 52.28 20.36
C SER A 510 32.94 53.48 20.96
N PHE A 511 33.59 54.30 21.78
CA PHE A 511 33.01 55.49 22.40
C PHE A 511 33.83 56.73 22.06
N SER A 512 33.38 57.49 21.06
CA SER A 512 33.70 58.91 20.95
C SER A 512 32.66 59.72 21.72
N LEU A 513 32.77 59.75 23.06
CA LEU A 513 32.46 60.92 23.89
C LEU A 513 32.87 60.67 25.35
N ASP A 514 33.50 61.70 25.94
CA ASP A 514 33.79 61.95 27.36
C ASP A 514 34.85 61.11 28.10
N PHE A 515 36.10 61.53 27.88
CA PHE A 515 37.33 61.05 28.54
C PHE A 515 37.47 61.36 30.04
N ILE A 516 36.48 61.98 30.71
CA ILE A 516 36.64 62.47 32.10
C ILE A 516 35.89 61.61 33.14
N THR A 517 34.87 60.84 32.74
CA THR A 517 34.12 59.96 33.66
C THR A 517 34.72 58.56 33.81
N LEU A 518 35.56 58.10 32.89
CA LEU A 518 36.15 56.75 32.93
C LEU A 518 37.37 56.64 33.87
N GLU A 519 38.18 57.70 34.02
CA GLU A 519 39.31 57.72 34.96
C GLU A 519 38.86 57.56 36.42
N CYS A 520 37.69 58.12 36.79
CA CYS A 520 37.13 57.97 38.13
C CYS A 520 36.64 56.53 38.41
N TRP A 521 36.15 55.82 37.39
CA TRP A 521 35.72 54.42 37.51
C TRP A 521 36.89 53.44 37.54
N LEU A 522 37.94 53.70 36.75
CA LEU A 522 39.19 52.93 36.76
C LEU A 522 39.94 53.05 38.09
N PHE A 523 39.97 54.23 38.71
CA PHE A 523 40.60 54.41 40.03
C PHE A 523 39.85 53.65 41.14
N GLN A 524 38.53 53.50 41.02
CA GLN A 524 37.69 52.84 42.01
C GLN A 524 37.69 51.31 41.87
N MET A 525 37.83 50.78 40.64
CA MET A 525 37.95 49.34 40.37
C MET A 525 39.37 48.80 40.67
N LEU A 526 40.42 49.59 40.42
CA LEU A 526 41.79 49.27 40.84
C LEU A 526 41.95 49.29 42.37
N LEU A 527 41.23 50.16 43.08
CA LEU A 527 41.18 50.15 44.55
C LEU A 527 40.50 48.88 45.10
N GLN A 528 39.46 48.37 44.43
CA GLN A 528 38.78 47.14 44.85
C GLN A 528 39.58 45.87 44.55
N LEU A 529 40.35 45.84 43.46
CA LEU A 529 41.25 44.73 43.13
C LEU A 529 42.51 44.70 44.01
N GLN A 530 43.03 45.86 44.46
CA GLN A 530 44.09 45.90 45.48
C GLN A 530 43.58 45.54 46.89
N GLN A 531 42.30 45.75 47.21
CA GLN A 531 41.73 45.37 48.52
C GLN A 531 41.41 43.87 48.65
N GLY A 532 41.13 43.18 47.53
CA GLY A 532 40.89 41.73 47.52
C GLY A 532 42.14 40.88 47.79
N VAL A 533 43.33 41.38 47.43
CA VAL A 533 44.61 40.65 47.61
C VAL A 533 45.21 40.86 49.01
N LEU A 534 44.80 41.92 49.73
CA LEU A 534 45.28 42.22 51.09
C LEU A 534 44.43 41.59 52.21
N CYS A 535 43.24 41.04 51.92
CA CYS A 535 42.38 40.39 52.92
C CYS A 535 42.55 38.86 53.05
N SER A 536 43.46 38.23 52.29
CA SER A 536 43.74 36.79 52.38
C SER A 536 44.88 36.44 53.38
N LEU A 537 45.55 37.43 53.96
CA LEU A 537 46.62 37.24 54.95
C LEU A 537 46.18 37.60 56.37
N HIS A 538 45.10 37.02 56.88
CA HIS A 538 44.88 36.71 58.32
C HIS A 538 43.42 36.27 58.55
N ASN A 539 43.17 34.97 58.57
CA ASN A 539 42.63 34.27 59.75
C ASN A 539 42.21 32.85 59.38
N SER A 540 43.08 31.92 59.75
CA SER A 540 42.77 30.52 59.96
C SER A 540 42.11 30.36 61.33
N ASN A 541 40.83 29.94 61.37
CA ASN A 541 40.36 28.81 62.19
C ASN A 541 38.82 28.75 62.29
N LYS A 542 38.31 27.67 61.70
CA LYS A 542 37.42 26.65 62.30
C LYS A 542 35.91 26.90 62.50
N HIS A 543 35.20 25.93 61.90
CA HIS A 543 33.91 25.30 62.23
C HIS A 543 32.59 25.92 61.73
N ALA A 544 32.13 25.37 60.60
CA ALA A 544 30.80 24.78 60.28
C ALA A 544 29.51 25.43 60.87
N PRO A 545 28.40 25.57 60.09
CA PRO A 545 27.75 24.40 59.49
C PRO A 545 27.13 24.57 58.09
N PHE A 546 26.90 23.40 57.50
CA PHE A 546 26.10 23.09 56.30
C PHE A 546 24.67 23.63 56.40
N PHE A 547 24.17 24.23 55.32
CA PHE A 547 22.74 24.19 54.97
C PHE A 547 22.56 23.59 53.57
N SER A 548 21.76 22.53 53.55
CA SER A 548 21.39 21.71 52.41
C SER A 548 20.09 22.24 51.81
N ILE A 549 20.01 22.34 50.49
CA ILE A 549 18.75 22.19 49.76
C ILE A 549 18.93 20.96 48.87
N LYS A 550 18.50 19.81 49.37
CA LYS A 550 18.38 18.56 48.63
C LYS A 550 16.97 18.46 48.03
N SER A 551 16.90 18.17 46.74
CA SER A 551 15.74 17.58 46.10
C SER A 551 15.98 16.07 45.95
N SER A 552 15.09 15.25 46.53
CA SER A 552 14.81 13.90 46.02
C SER A 552 13.54 13.30 46.65
N LEU A 553 12.61 12.94 45.75
CA LEU A 553 11.83 11.69 45.69
C LEU A 553 10.84 11.24 46.79
N MET A 554 9.71 10.77 46.25
CA MET A 554 8.80 9.66 46.63
C MET A 554 7.58 9.92 47.53
N ASP A 555 6.43 9.60 46.91
CA ASP A 555 5.28 8.80 47.37
C ASP A 555 4.66 9.07 48.74
N SER A 556 3.32 9.24 48.73
CA SER A 556 2.39 8.24 49.30
C SER A 556 0.93 8.73 49.25
N THR A 557 0.03 7.85 48.76
CA THR A 557 -1.29 7.43 49.33
C THR A 557 -2.23 8.49 49.93
N ASN A 558 -3.56 8.45 49.86
CA ASN A 558 -4.61 7.50 49.50
C ASN A 558 -5.92 8.31 49.61
N PHE A 559 -6.92 8.08 48.75
CA PHE A 559 -8.30 8.07 49.24
C PHE A 559 -9.16 7.11 48.39
N THR A 560 -9.74 6.18 49.12
CA THR A 560 -10.60 5.07 48.77
C THR A 560 -12.06 5.47 48.54
N SER A 561 -12.80 4.52 47.96
CA SER A 561 -14.26 4.24 48.00
C SER A 561 -14.95 4.49 46.65
N SER A 562 -15.17 3.46 45.83
CA SER A 562 -16.11 2.33 45.92
C SER A 562 -17.54 2.69 45.53
N SER A 563 -17.97 2.17 44.37
CA SER A 563 -19.30 1.57 44.22
C SER A 563 -19.29 0.61 43.04
N SER A 564 -19.37 -0.68 43.40
CA SER A 564 -19.55 -1.85 42.57
C SER A 564 -20.96 -1.94 41.99
N VAL A 565 -21.09 -2.38 40.74
CA VAL A 565 -22.27 -3.15 40.27
C VAL A 565 -21.76 -4.35 39.48
N SER A 566 -22.14 -5.54 39.97
CA SER A 566 -21.84 -6.84 39.38
C SER A 566 -22.75 -7.17 38.21
N LEU A 567 -22.22 -7.82 37.18
CA LEU A 567 -23.02 -8.67 36.30
C LEU A 567 -22.33 -10.04 36.15
N LYS A 568 -23.10 -11.07 36.51
CA LYS A 568 -22.75 -12.49 36.53
C LYS A 568 -22.67 -13.07 35.10
N PRO A 569 -21.92 -14.17 34.88
CA PRO A 569 -21.98 -14.93 33.65
C PRO A 569 -23.31 -15.71 33.54
N VAL A 570 -23.96 -15.61 32.38
CA VAL A 570 -25.13 -16.41 31.98
C VAL A 570 -24.62 -17.69 31.29
N PRO A 571 -25.23 -18.87 31.48
CA PRO A 571 -24.66 -20.14 31.04
C PRO A 571 -24.81 -20.37 29.54
N PHE A 572 -23.80 -21.03 28.96
CA PHE A 572 -23.88 -21.66 27.65
C PHE A 572 -25.03 -22.68 27.63
N ILE A 573 -26.08 -22.39 26.86
CA ILE A 573 -27.08 -23.39 26.46
C ILE A 573 -26.63 -23.96 25.12
N SER A 574 -26.33 -25.25 25.13
CA SER A 574 -26.13 -26.09 23.95
C SER A 574 -27.44 -26.17 23.16
N CYS A 575 -27.47 -25.64 21.94
CA CYS A 575 -28.48 -25.99 20.96
C CYS A 575 -27.93 -27.13 20.09
N LYS A 576 -28.29 -28.36 20.46
CA LYS A 576 -28.26 -29.51 19.55
C LYS A 576 -29.33 -29.28 18.48
N ALA A 577 -28.94 -29.25 17.20
CA ALA A 577 -29.88 -29.40 16.10
C ALA A 577 -30.31 -30.87 16.04
N SER A 578 -31.42 -31.16 16.70
CA SER A 578 -32.16 -32.41 16.55
C SER A 578 -32.83 -32.41 15.18
N ILE A 579 -32.48 -33.38 14.34
CA ILE A 579 -33.29 -33.75 13.18
C ILE A 579 -34.49 -34.50 13.75
N GLU A 580 -35.62 -33.80 13.93
CA GLU A 580 -36.92 -34.45 14.11
C GLU A 580 -37.75 -34.21 12.84
N SER A 581 -37.99 -35.30 12.14
CA SER A 581 -38.98 -35.43 11.08
C SER A 581 -40.40 -35.41 11.67
N PRO A 582 -41.36 -34.68 11.09
CA PRO A 582 -42.75 -35.08 11.16
C PRO A 582 -43.07 -35.97 9.97
N ASN A 583 -43.51 -37.19 10.27
CA ASN A 583 -44.19 -38.07 9.33
C ASN A 583 -45.42 -37.37 8.74
N SER A 584 -45.42 -37.14 7.43
CA SER A 584 -46.64 -37.24 6.62
C SER A 584 -46.29 -37.89 5.29
N SER A 585 -46.80 -39.10 5.13
CA SER A 585 -46.67 -40.00 4.00
C SER A 585 -47.22 -39.40 2.70
N ILE A 586 -46.36 -39.09 1.73
CA ILE A 586 -46.65 -39.23 0.30
C ILE A 586 -45.40 -39.78 -0.40
N LYS A 587 -45.50 -41.01 -0.90
CA LYS A 587 -44.57 -41.57 -1.87
C LYS A 587 -44.73 -40.79 -3.17
N SER A 588 -43.67 -40.19 -3.71
CA SER A 588 -43.57 -39.92 -5.14
C SER A 588 -42.19 -40.33 -5.63
N GLU A 589 -42.21 -41.13 -6.68
CA GLU A 589 -41.12 -41.86 -7.32
C GLU A 589 -39.94 -40.96 -7.73
N ASN A 590 -38.73 -41.55 -7.73
CA ASN A 590 -37.50 -40.97 -8.25
C ASN A 590 -37.68 -40.55 -9.72
N LEU A 591 -38.04 -39.30 -9.96
CA LEU A 591 -37.88 -38.65 -11.26
C LEU A 591 -36.39 -38.31 -11.46
N PRO A 592 -35.82 -38.51 -12.66
CA PRO A 592 -34.43 -38.16 -12.94
C PRO A 592 -34.24 -36.65 -12.83
N VAL A 593 -33.24 -36.25 -12.05
CA VAL A 593 -32.83 -34.84 -11.92
C VAL A 593 -32.00 -34.46 -13.15
N HIS A 594 -32.47 -33.50 -13.95
CA HIS A 594 -31.83 -33.11 -15.21
C HIS A 594 -30.98 -31.82 -15.10
N GLY A 595 -31.06 -31.08 -13.99
CA GLY A 595 -30.33 -29.82 -13.75
C GLY A 595 -29.79 -29.68 -12.32
N VAL A 596 -29.29 -28.51 -11.92
CA VAL A 596 -28.74 -28.29 -10.55
C VAL A 596 -29.80 -28.17 -9.46
N SER A 597 -31.08 -28.09 -9.83
CA SER A 597 -32.23 -28.04 -8.92
C SER A 597 -33.49 -28.54 -9.64
N GLU A 598 -34.28 -29.37 -8.95
CA GLU A 598 -35.61 -29.78 -9.42
C GLU A 598 -36.72 -28.78 -9.05
N LYS A 599 -36.41 -27.78 -8.21
CA LYS A 599 -37.40 -26.75 -7.86
C LYS A 599 -37.70 -25.90 -9.09
N ILE A 600 -38.98 -25.81 -9.44
CA ILE A 600 -39.48 -24.82 -10.38
C ILE A 600 -39.51 -23.46 -9.68
N VAL A 601 -38.74 -22.51 -10.17
CA VAL A 601 -38.74 -21.12 -9.68
C VAL A 601 -39.89 -20.40 -10.36
N GLY A 602 -40.94 -20.06 -9.61
CA GLY A 602 -42.04 -19.22 -10.09
C GLY A 602 -41.72 -17.75 -9.93
N VAL A 603 -41.80 -16.97 -11.00
CA VAL A 603 -41.55 -15.52 -11.01
C VAL A 603 -42.86 -14.80 -11.26
N LEU A 604 -43.22 -13.90 -10.33
CA LEU A 604 -44.33 -12.97 -10.51
C LEU A 604 -43.83 -11.76 -11.33
N GLY A 605 -44.27 -11.68 -12.59
CA GLY A 605 -43.78 -10.77 -13.62
C GLY A 605 -42.94 -11.48 -14.68
N GLY A 606 -43.17 -11.13 -15.95
CA GLY A 606 -42.47 -11.66 -17.13
C GLY A 606 -41.82 -10.57 -17.98
N GLY A 607 -41.42 -9.46 -17.35
CA GLY A 607 -40.72 -8.35 -17.97
C GLY A 607 -39.24 -8.64 -18.27
N GLN A 608 -38.43 -7.58 -18.41
CA GLN A 608 -37.04 -7.73 -18.81
C GLN A 608 -36.17 -8.43 -17.75
N LEU A 609 -36.47 -8.28 -16.46
CA LEU A 609 -35.69 -8.92 -15.41
C LEU A 609 -36.02 -10.41 -15.35
N GLY A 610 -37.30 -10.77 -15.53
CA GLY A 610 -37.74 -12.16 -15.66
C GLY A 610 -37.10 -12.82 -16.88
N ARG A 611 -37.00 -12.10 -18.00
CA ARG A 611 -36.31 -12.58 -19.21
C ARG A 611 -34.84 -12.91 -18.93
N MET A 612 -34.10 -11.99 -18.30
CA MET A 612 -32.70 -12.20 -17.94
C MET A 612 -32.52 -13.29 -16.85
N LEU A 613 -33.51 -13.45 -15.98
CA LEU A 613 -33.55 -14.57 -15.04
C LEU A 613 -33.70 -15.91 -15.78
N CYS A 614 -34.58 -16.01 -16.77
CA CYS A 614 -34.72 -17.20 -17.60
C CYS A 614 -33.42 -17.52 -18.38
N GLN A 615 -32.72 -16.50 -18.87
CA GLN A 615 -31.42 -16.68 -19.55
C GLN A 615 -30.39 -17.30 -18.62
N ALA A 616 -30.20 -16.74 -17.43
CA ALA A 616 -29.27 -17.28 -16.43
C ALA A 616 -29.70 -18.67 -15.93
N ALA A 617 -31.01 -18.93 -15.82
CA ALA A 617 -31.53 -20.22 -15.41
C ALA A 617 -31.24 -21.33 -16.44
N SER A 618 -31.26 -20.99 -17.72
CA SER A 618 -30.94 -21.92 -18.81
C SER A 618 -29.53 -22.50 -18.67
N GLU A 619 -28.54 -21.67 -18.32
CA GLU A 619 -27.15 -22.10 -18.11
C GLU A 619 -27.01 -23.12 -16.96
N LEU A 620 -27.89 -23.03 -15.95
CA LEU A 620 -27.92 -23.92 -14.80
C LEU A 620 -28.94 -25.08 -14.95
N ALA A 621 -29.68 -25.13 -16.06
CA ALA A 621 -30.83 -26.00 -16.26
C ALA A 621 -31.87 -25.92 -15.11
N ILE A 622 -32.07 -24.72 -14.55
CA ILE A 622 -33.14 -24.44 -13.57
C ILE A 622 -34.42 -24.10 -14.32
N LYS A 623 -35.53 -24.75 -13.96
CA LYS A 623 -36.85 -24.47 -14.56
C LYS A 623 -37.43 -23.20 -13.98
N VAL A 624 -37.66 -22.19 -14.82
CA VAL A 624 -38.32 -20.94 -14.43
C VAL A 624 -39.71 -20.87 -15.04
N ALA A 625 -40.74 -20.81 -14.19
CA ALA A 625 -42.11 -20.51 -14.58
C ALA A 625 -42.40 -19.03 -14.35
N ILE A 626 -43.18 -18.40 -15.22
CA ILE A 626 -43.55 -16.98 -15.09
C ILE A 626 -45.07 -16.79 -15.07
N LEU A 627 -45.53 -15.80 -14.32
CA LEU A 627 -46.90 -15.29 -14.34
C LEU A 627 -46.89 -13.84 -14.82
N ASP A 628 -47.53 -13.54 -15.94
CA ASP A 628 -47.63 -12.18 -16.49
C ASP A 628 -48.98 -11.97 -17.20
N PRO A 629 -49.59 -10.78 -17.13
CA PRO A 629 -50.85 -10.52 -17.82
C PRO A 629 -50.72 -10.50 -19.35
N SER A 630 -49.51 -10.29 -19.89
CA SER A 630 -49.28 -10.23 -21.34
C SER A 630 -48.87 -11.59 -21.91
N GLN A 631 -49.61 -12.05 -22.92
CA GLN A 631 -49.28 -13.26 -23.69
C GLN A 631 -47.86 -13.24 -24.28
N ASN A 632 -47.41 -12.07 -24.71
CA ASN A 632 -46.12 -11.85 -25.36
C ASN A 632 -45.22 -10.99 -24.46
N CYS A 633 -45.18 -11.28 -23.16
CA CYS A 633 -44.24 -10.64 -22.25
C CYS A 633 -42.78 -11.01 -22.59
N PRO A 634 -41.78 -10.14 -22.31
CA PRO A 634 -40.37 -10.39 -22.64
C PRO A 634 -39.81 -11.77 -22.25
N ALA A 635 -40.26 -12.33 -21.13
CA ALA A 635 -39.76 -13.60 -20.60
C ALA A 635 -40.45 -14.85 -21.21
N SER A 636 -41.60 -14.70 -21.88
CA SER A 636 -42.44 -15.83 -22.29
C SER A 636 -41.77 -16.75 -23.30
N SER A 637 -40.87 -16.22 -24.15
CA SER A 637 -40.13 -17.00 -25.14
C SER A 637 -39.00 -17.86 -24.55
N LEU A 638 -38.61 -17.59 -23.30
CA LEU A 638 -37.51 -18.29 -22.62
C LEU A 638 -37.94 -19.10 -21.40
N ALA A 639 -39.12 -18.80 -20.84
CA ALA A 639 -39.61 -19.48 -19.65
C ALA A 639 -39.92 -20.96 -19.92
N TYR A 640 -39.67 -21.81 -18.92
CA TYR A 640 -40.07 -23.22 -18.94
C TYR A 640 -41.59 -23.36 -19.02
N TYR A 641 -42.31 -22.45 -18.34
CA TYR A 641 -43.76 -22.37 -18.37
C TYR A 641 -44.21 -20.93 -18.21
N HIS A 642 -45.25 -20.53 -18.95
CA HIS A 642 -45.84 -19.20 -18.87
C HIS A 642 -47.34 -19.34 -18.59
N MET A 643 -47.80 -18.77 -17.48
CA MET A 643 -49.22 -18.59 -17.17
C MET A 643 -49.62 -17.15 -17.49
N VAL A 644 -50.66 -16.99 -18.31
CA VAL A 644 -51.19 -15.67 -18.66
C VAL A 644 -52.23 -15.29 -17.62
N GLY A 645 -51.96 -14.24 -16.86
CA GLY A 645 -52.84 -13.79 -15.80
C GLY A 645 -52.21 -12.68 -14.96
N SER A 646 -53.05 -11.97 -14.21
CA SER A 646 -52.56 -10.87 -13.37
C SER A 646 -51.87 -11.42 -12.13
N PHE A 647 -50.65 -10.94 -11.85
CA PHE A 647 -49.96 -11.17 -10.57
C PHE A 647 -50.52 -10.30 -9.42
N ASP A 648 -51.50 -9.44 -9.71
CA ASP A 648 -52.31 -8.71 -8.73
C ASP A 648 -53.64 -9.42 -8.42
N ASP A 649 -53.98 -10.50 -9.13
CA ASP A 649 -55.18 -11.30 -8.88
C ASP A 649 -54.88 -12.49 -7.98
N SER A 650 -55.51 -12.51 -6.81
CA SER A 650 -55.31 -13.52 -5.78
C SER A 650 -55.52 -14.95 -6.27
N ALA A 651 -56.61 -15.21 -7.00
CA ALA A 651 -56.94 -16.55 -7.49
C ALA A 651 -55.92 -17.05 -8.52
N THR A 652 -55.46 -16.15 -9.40
CA THR A 652 -54.43 -16.45 -10.40
C THR A 652 -53.09 -16.76 -9.75
N VAL A 653 -52.65 -15.95 -8.77
CA VAL A 653 -51.39 -16.18 -8.05
C VAL A 653 -51.44 -17.50 -7.26
N GLU A 654 -52.55 -17.82 -6.61
CA GLU A 654 -52.74 -19.10 -5.91
C GLU A 654 -52.69 -20.30 -6.87
N GLU A 655 -53.30 -20.21 -8.04
CA GLU A 655 -53.24 -21.28 -9.05
C GLU A 655 -51.83 -21.43 -9.65
N PHE A 656 -51.12 -20.32 -9.87
CA PHE A 656 -49.73 -20.32 -10.31
C PHE A 656 -48.79 -20.94 -9.28
N ALA A 657 -48.97 -20.61 -8.00
CA ALA A 657 -48.16 -21.10 -6.88
C ALA A 657 -48.12 -22.63 -6.79
N LYS A 658 -49.22 -23.32 -7.12
CA LYS A 658 -49.32 -24.79 -7.11
C LYS A 658 -48.31 -25.49 -8.02
N ARG A 659 -47.74 -24.77 -8.99
CA ARG A 659 -46.79 -25.29 -9.98
C ARG A 659 -45.33 -24.99 -9.62
N CYS A 660 -45.11 -24.25 -8.55
CA CYS A 660 -43.80 -23.69 -8.21
C CYS A 660 -43.25 -24.34 -6.93
N GLY A 661 -41.94 -24.59 -6.90
CA GLY A 661 -41.22 -25.03 -5.70
C GLY A 661 -40.69 -23.88 -4.85
N VAL A 662 -40.56 -22.69 -5.45
CA VAL A 662 -40.28 -21.41 -4.78
C VAL A 662 -40.91 -20.30 -5.61
N LEU A 663 -41.48 -19.29 -4.95
CA LEU A 663 -41.99 -18.08 -5.59
C LEU A 663 -41.04 -16.91 -5.34
N THR A 664 -40.77 -16.14 -6.38
CA THR A 664 -40.03 -14.88 -6.33
C THR A 664 -40.71 -13.82 -7.16
N VAL A 665 -40.29 -12.57 -7.01
CA VAL A 665 -40.85 -11.43 -7.74
C VAL A 665 -39.83 -10.81 -8.70
N GLU A 666 -40.29 -10.40 -9.89
CA GLU A 666 -39.57 -9.47 -10.75
C GLU A 666 -39.99 -8.01 -10.46
N ILE A 667 -41.21 -7.80 -9.97
CA ILE A 667 -41.77 -6.47 -9.73
C ILE A 667 -42.27 -6.38 -8.29
N GLU A 668 -42.12 -5.20 -7.68
CA GLU A 668 -42.57 -4.99 -6.31
C GLU A 668 -44.09 -4.85 -6.21
N HIS A 669 -44.79 -4.55 -7.31
CA HIS A 669 -46.24 -4.39 -7.38
C HIS A 669 -46.93 -5.73 -7.59
N VAL A 670 -47.05 -6.49 -6.51
CA VAL A 670 -47.73 -7.79 -6.44
C VAL A 670 -48.69 -7.79 -5.26
N ASP A 671 -49.67 -8.71 -5.26
CA ASP A 671 -50.58 -8.86 -4.13
C ASP A 671 -49.89 -9.51 -2.92
N VAL A 672 -49.41 -8.66 -2.01
CA VAL A 672 -48.72 -9.06 -0.78
C VAL A 672 -49.65 -9.80 0.19
N ALA A 673 -50.95 -9.53 0.17
CA ALA A 673 -51.89 -10.26 1.03
C ALA A 673 -52.00 -11.71 0.59
N THR A 674 -52.00 -11.95 -0.72
CA THR A 674 -51.96 -13.31 -1.27
C THR A 674 -50.62 -13.99 -0.99
N LEU A 675 -49.48 -13.29 -1.13
CA LEU A 675 -48.18 -13.86 -0.78
C LEU A 675 -48.10 -14.29 0.69
N ASP A 676 -48.60 -13.47 1.62
CA ASP A 676 -48.66 -13.76 3.06
C ASP A 676 -49.55 -14.98 3.35
N LYS A 677 -50.71 -15.07 2.68
CA LYS A 677 -51.59 -16.25 2.76
C LYS A 677 -50.89 -17.51 2.25
N LEU A 678 -50.17 -17.44 1.13
CA LEU A 678 -49.41 -18.56 0.57
C LEU A 678 -48.27 -19.00 1.48
N GLU A 679 -47.54 -18.07 2.09
CA GLU A 679 -46.51 -18.37 3.09
C GLU A 679 -47.09 -19.11 4.30
N GLN A 680 -48.24 -18.67 4.81
CA GLN A 680 -48.95 -19.34 5.91
C GLN A 680 -49.43 -20.75 5.52
N GLN A 681 -49.67 -21.00 4.24
CA GLN A 681 -49.99 -22.32 3.69
C GLN A 681 -48.75 -23.19 3.41
N GLY A 682 -47.54 -22.68 3.69
CA GLY A 682 -46.28 -23.41 3.53
C GLY A 682 -45.62 -23.24 2.16
N VAL A 683 -46.10 -22.32 1.31
CA VAL A 683 -45.43 -22.00 0.04
C VAL A 683 -44.17 -21.19 0.33
N ASP A 684 -43.08 -21.58 -0.32
CA ASP A 684 -41.77 -20.97 -0.16
C ASP A 684 -41.67 -19.69 -0.99
N CYS A 685 -41.93 -18.53 -0.37
CA CYS A 685 -41.83 -17.22 -1.01
C CYS A 685 -40.52 -16.51 -0.62
N GLU A 686 -39.79 -16.00 -1.61
CA GLU A 686 -38.56 -15.24 -1.45
C GLU A 686 -38.52 -14.02 -2.40
N PRO A 687 -38.35 -12.79 -1.90
CA PRO A 687 -38.28 -12.41 -0.48
C PRO A 687 -39.64 -12.61 0.22
N LYS A 688 -39.61 -12.62 1.55
CA LYS A 688 -40.84 -12.76 2.36
C LYS A 688 -41.86 -11.66 2.08
N ALA A 689 -43.15 -11.99 2.20
CA ALA A 689 -44.27 -11.07 2.06
C ALA A 689 -44.14 -9.87 3.01
N SER A 690 -43.62 -10.08 4.21
CA SER A 690 -43.30 -9.02 5.17
C SER A 690 -42.27 -8.01 4.64
N THR A 691 -41.27 -8.48 3.89
CA THR A 691 -40.29 -7.62 3.21
C THR A 691 -40.95 -6.82 2.09
N ILE A 692 -41.70 -7.47 1.19
CA ILE A 692 -42.39 -6.77 0.10
C ILE A 692 -43.35 -5.71 0.64
N ARG A 693 -44.06 -5.99 1.74
CA ARG A 693 -44.96 -5.02 2.40
C ARG A 693 -44.27 -3.73 2.80
N ILE A 694 -43.03 -3.83 3.32
CA ILE A 694 -42.24 -2.66 3.72
C ILE A 694 -41.74 -1.91 2.48
N ILE A 695 -41.28 -2.63 1.46
CA ILE A 695 -40.72 -2.03 0.23
C ILE A 695 -41.77 -1.30 -0.61
N GLN A 696 -42.99 -1.83 -0.70
CA GLN A 696 -44.08 -1.23 -1.47
C GLN A 696 -44.48 0.17 -1.00
N ASP A 697 -44.22 0.48 0.28
CA ASP A 697 -44.49 1.78 0.89
C ASP A 697 -43.16 2.49 1.22
N LYS A 698 -42.78 3.43 0.35
CA LYS A 698 -41.50 4.15 0.42
C LYS A 698 -41.31 4.92 1.73
N TYR A 699 -42.41 5.37 2.35
CA TYR A 699 -42.33 6.01 3.67
C TYR A 699 -42.08 5.00 4.78
N LEU A 700 -42.76 3.85 4.77
CA LEU A 700 -42.49 2.76 5.72
C LEU A 700 -41.06 2.20 5.56
N GLN A 701 -40.56 2.11 4.33
CA GLN A 701 -39.17 1.75 4.05
C GLN A 701 -38.19 2.70 4.76
N LYS A 702 -38.40 4.02 4.66
CA LYS A 702 -37.54 5.00 5.37
C LYS A 702 -37.69 4.92 6.88
N LEU A 703 -38.91 4.75 7.39
CA LEU A 703 -39.13 4.56 8.81
C LEU A 703 -38.41 3.30 9.34
N HIS A 704 -38.40 2.22 8.55
CA HIS A 704 -37.66 1.01 8.87
C HIS A 704 -36.16 1.27 8.96
N PHE A 705 -35.57 1.93 7.96
CA PHE A 705 -34.13 2.23 7.95
C PHE A 705 -33.71 3.24 9.02
N SER A 706 -34.52 4.27 9.27
CA SER A 706 -34.30 5.26 10.33
C SER A 706 -34.26 4.62 11.71
N ARG A 707 -35.18 3.68 12.00
CA ARG A 707 -35.20 2.92 13.26
C ARG A 707 -33.95 2.06 13.48
N HIS A 708 -33.26 1.69 12.40
CA HIS A 708 -32.02 0.91 12.45
C HIS A 708 -30.75 1.78 12.33
N GLY A 709 -30.88 3.11 12.43
CA GLY A 709 -29.74 4.02 12.41
C GLY A 709 -29.04 4.15 11.05
N ILE A 710 -29.72 3.80 9.95
CA ILE A 710 -29.20 4.02 8.60
C ILE A 710 -29.37 5.50 8.23
N PRO A 711 -28.31 6.19 7.77
CA PRO A 711 -28.41 7.60 7.36
C PRO A 711 -29.36 7.80 6.18
N LEU A 712 -30.27 8.77 6.29
CA LEU A 712 -31.31 9.11 5.32
C LEU A 712 -31.43 10.64 5.24
N PRO A 713 -31.88 11.20 4.11
CA PRO A 713 -32.36 12.59 4.09
C PRO A 713 -33.50 12.73 5.09
N GLU A 714 -33.58 13.87 5.79
CA GLU A 714 -34.70 14.18 6.69
C GLU A 714 -36.03 14.05 5.93
N PHE A 715 -37.02 13.40 6.52
CA PHE A 715 -38.27 13.08 5.85
C PHE A 715 -39.47 13.14 6.80
N MET A 716 -40.65 13.46 6.26
CA MET A 716 -41.90 13.47 7.02
C MET A 716 -43.11 13.14 6.14
N GLU A 717 -44.15 12.59 6.74
CA GLU A 717 -45.43 12.36 6.07
C GLU A 717 -46.23 13.66 5.93
N ILE A 718 -46.97 13.80 4.82
CA ILE A 718 -47.85 14.95 4.57
C ILE A 718 -49.25 14.46 4.17
N GLU A 719 -50.27 15.00 4.82
CA GLU A 719 -51.69 14.63 4.64
C GLU A 719 -52.54 15.84 4.20
N SER A 720 -51.99 17.05 4.29
CA SER A 720 -52.68 18.30 3.94
C SER A 720 -51.69 19.40 3.52
N VAL A 721 -52.22 20.49 2.95
CA VAL A 721 -51.42 21.67 2.56
C VAL A 721 -50.70 22.27 3.76
N GLU A 722 -51.34 22.31 4.93
CA GLU A 722 -50.73 22.81 6.17
C GLU A 722 -49.57 21.92 6.60
N SER A 723 -49.69 20.59 6.50
CA SER A 723 -48.58 19.68 6.80
C SER A 723 -47.41 19.82 5.82
N ALA A 724 -47.69 20.11 4.55
CA ALA A 724 -46.67 20.37 3.54
C ALA A 724 -45.95 21.71 3.78
N LYS A 725 -46.68 22.76 4.19
CA LYS A 725 -46.08 24.05 4.59
C LYS A 725 -45.16 23.90 5.80
N ARG A 726 -45.59 23.17 6.82
CA ARG A 726 -44.75 22.85 7.99
C ARG A 726 -43.46 22.13 7.59
N ALA A 727 -43.51 21.25 6.59
CA ALA A 727 -42.31 20.60 6.08
C ALA A 727 -41.34 21.60 5.44
N GLY A 728 -41.86 22.60 4.72
CA GLY A 728 -41.05 23.70 4.17
C GLY A 728 -40.40 24.56 5.24
N GLU A 729 -41.10 24.82 6.34
CA GLU A 729 -40.56 25.54 7.51
C GLU A 729 -39.43 24.75 8.20
N LEU A 730 -39.56 23.42 8.31
CA LEU A 730 -38.60 22.56 8.98
C LEU A 730 -37.37 22.24 8.14
N PHE A 731 -37.56 21.87 6.88
CA PHE A 731 -36.48 21.35 6.02
C PHE A 731 -35.88 22.41 5.09
N GLY A 732 -36.59 23.52 4.87
CA GLY A 732 -36.28 24.50 3.83
C GLY A 732 -36.65 23.99 2.43
N TYR A 733 -36.59 24.91 1.45
CA TYR A 733 -36.81 24.59 0.05
C TYR A 733 -35.48 24.50 -0.72
N PRO A 734 -35.40 23.72 -1.82
CA PRO A 734 -36.48 22.93 -2.40
C PRO A 734 -36.85 21.69 -1.58
N LEU A 735 -38.09 21.20 -1.76
CA LEU A 735 -38.59 19.96 -1.18
C LEU A 735 -38.82 18.92 -2.26
N MET A 736 -38.52 17.65 -1.95
CA MET A 736 -38.85 16.51 -2.80
C MET A 736 -40.10 15.82 -2.25
N ILE A 737 -41.25 16.04 -2.88
CA ILE A 737 -42.51 15.38 -2.54
C ILE A 737 -42.60 14.05 -3.30
N LYS A 738 -42.92 12.98 -2.59
CA LYS A 738 -42.99 11.63 -3.15
C LYS A 738 -44.29 10.92 -2.79
N SER A 739 -44.84 10.18 -3.73
CA SER A 739 -45.91 9.21 -3.49
C SER A 739 -45.36 8.05 -2.67
N LYS A 740 -46.13 7.61 -1.68
CA LYS A 740 -45.74 6.48 -0.82
C LYS A 740 -45.68 5.17 -1.59
N ARG A 741 -46.58 4.98 -2.55
CA ARG A 741 -46.76 3.72 -3.29
C ARG A 741 -46.79 3.96 -4.79
N LEU A 742 -46.58 2.89 -5.57
CA LEU A 742 -46.64 2.89 -7.04
C LEU A 742 -45.67 3.90 -7.71
N ALA A 743 -44.62 4.29 -7.01
CA ALA A 743 -43.57 5.16 -7.51
C ALA A 743 -42.44 4.32 -8.14
N TYR A 744 -42.04 4.66 -9.37
CA TYR A 744 -40.98 3.99 -10.12
C TYR A 744 -40.46 4.89 -11.25
N ASP A 745 -39.18 4.76 -11.63
CA ASP A 745 -38.56 5.50 -12.75
C ASP A 745 -38.92 7.01 -12.76
N GLY A 746 -38.86 7.64 -11.59
CA GLY A 746 -39.18 9.06 -11.39
C GLY A 746 -40.66 9.42 -11.30
N ARG A 747 -41.57 8.50 -11.66
CA ARG A 747 -43.00 8.68 -11.44
C ARG A 747 -43.28 8.59 -9.96
N GLY A 748 -44.16 9.48 -9.49
CA GLY A 748 -44.43 9.62 -8.06
C GLY A 748 -43.49 10.60 -7.35
N ASN A 749 -42.63 11.34 -8.07
CA ASN A 749 -41.78 12.39 -7.50
C ASN A 749 -42.18 13.77 -8.07
N ALA A 750 -42.25 14.79 -7.21
CA ALA A 750 -42.47 16.17 -7.60
C ALA A 750 -41.61 17.11 -6.74
N VAL A 751 -41.00 18.11 -7.37
CA VAL A 751 -40.15 19.09 -6.67
C VAL A 751 -40.94 20.36 -6.45
N ALA A 752 -41.03 20.81 -5.19
CA ALA A 752 -41.52 22.14 -4.85
C ALA A 752 -40.33 23.05 -4.57
N LYS A 753 -40.12 24.09 -5.38
CA LYS A 753 -38.97 25.00 -5.22
C LYS A 753 -39.25 26.12 -4.22
N GLY A 754 -40.52 26.41 -3.99
CA GLY A 754 -41.00 27.35 -2.98
C GLY A 754 -42.37 26.90 -2.44
N GLU A 755 -42.92 27.68 -1.50
CA GLU A 755 -44.24 27.41 -0.91
C GLU A 755 -45.36 27.47 -1.95
N GLU A 756 -45.23 28.38 -2.92
CA GLU A 756 -46.13 28.57 -4.05
C GLU A 756 -46.26 27.33 -4.95
N ASP A 757 -45.23 26.47 -4.98
CA ASP A 757 -45.19 25.26 -5.81
C ASP A 757 -45.81 24.04 -5.10
N LEU A 758 -46.11 24.11 -3.80
CA LEU A 758 -46.62 22.95 -3.05
C LEU A 758 -47.92 22.41 -3.64
N SER A 759 -48.87 23.30 -3.92
CA SER A 759 -50.18 22.91 -4.45
C SER A 759 -50.07 22.25 -5.83
N SER A 760 -49.19 22.78 -6.70
CA SER A 760 -48.99 22.22 -8.04
C SER A 760 -48.24 20.89 -8.00
N ALA A 761 -47.21 20.77 -7.15
CA ALA A 761 -46.46 19.53 -6.95
C ALA A 761 -47.34 18.40 -6.40
N VAL A 762 -48.20 18.69 -5.41
CA VAL A 762 -49.16 17.71 -4.87
C VAL A 762 -50.23 17.33 -5.89
N ALA A 763 -50.75 18.31 -6.64
CA ALA A 763 -51.72 18.04 -7.71
C ALA A 763 -51.12 17.13 -8.79
N ALA A 764 -49.86 17.31 -9.16
CA ALA A 764 -49.15 16.46 -10.12
C ALA A 764 -49.03 15.00 -9.64
N LEU A 765 -49.03 14.77 -8.33
CA LEU A 765 -49.00 13.43 -7.72
C LEU A 765 -50.40 12.85 -7.46
N GLY A 766 -51.46 13.57 -7.81
CA GLY A 766 -52.85 13.15 -7.66
C GLY A 766 -53.46 13.40 -6.28
N GLY A 767 -52.89 14.32 -5.48
CA GLY A 767 -53.45 14.76 -4.21
C GLY A 767 -53.05 13.94 -2.98
N TYR A 768 -53.37 14.45 -1.79
CA TYR A 768 -52.99 13.84 -0.50
C TYR A 768 -53.62 12.46 -0.26
N GLU A 769 -54.81 12.20 -0.82
CA GLU A 769 -55.52 10.92 -0.67
C GLU A 769 -54.72 9.73 -1.23
N ARG A 770 -53.73 9.98 -2.10
CA ARG A 770 -52.83 8.93 -2.62
C ARG A 770 -51.70 8.55 -1.66
N GLY A 771 -51.59 9.20 -0.51
CA GLY A 771 -50.53 9.00 0.47
C GLY A 771 -49.21 9.58 -0.02
N LEU A 772 -48.82 10.72 0.55
CA LEU A 772 -47.61 11.44 0.18
C LEU A 772 -46.67 11.59 1.38
N TYR A 773 -45.38 11.75 1.08
CA TYR A 773 -44.39 12.16 2.06
C TYR A 773 -43.39 13.10 1.38
N VAL A 774 -42.59 13.78 2.18
CA VAL A 774 -41.60 14.74 1.69
C VAL A 774 -40.23 14.44 2.27
N GLU A 775 -39.22 14.66 1.47
CA GLU A 775 -37.81 14.61 1.85
C GLU A 775 -37.18 15.99 1.69
N LYS A 776 -36.29 16.31 2.62
CA LYS A 776 -35.35 17.41 2.47
C LYS A 776 -34.48 17.15 1.24
N TRP A 777 -34.29 18.20 0.45
CA TRP A 777 -33.43 18.11 -0.72
C TRP A 777 -31.98 17.83 -0.32
N ALA A 778 -31.44 16.71 -0.79
CA ALA A 778 -30.05 16.33 -0.58
C ALA A 778 -29.19 16.83 -1.75
N PRO A 779 -28.24 17.77 -1.54
CA PRO A 779 -27.33 18.23 -2.58
C PRO A 779 -26.19 17.22 -2.80
N PHE A 780 -26.52 16.04 -3.32
CA PHE A 780 -25.55 14.98 -3.57
C PHE A 780 -24.67 15.26 -4.81
N VAL A 781 -23.44 14.76 -4.79
CA VAL A 781 -22.47 14.92 -5.90
C VAL A 781 -22.41 13.71 -6.84
N LYS A 782 -22.81 12.53 -6.33
CA LYS A 782 -22.87 11.27 -7.05
C LYS A 782 -24.02 10.44 -6.50
N GLU A 783 -24.65 9.67 -7.37
CA GLU A 783 -25.61 8.65 -6.98
C GLU A 783 -24.94 7.29 -7.14
N LEU A 784 -25.01 6.49 -6.08
CA LEU A 784 -24.32 5.20 -6.00
C LEU A 784 -25.35 4.09 -5.83
N ALA A 785 -25.04 2.91 -6.37
CA ALA A 785 -25.79 1.70 -6.11
C ALA A 785 -24.85 0.55 -5.76
N VAL A 786 -25.35 -0.38 -4.95
CA VAL A 786 -24.67 -1.63 -4.62
C VAL A 786 -25.69 -2.75 -4.67
N ILE A 787 -25.34 -3.86 -5.33
CA ILE A 787 -26.16 -5.07 -5.32
C ILE A 787 -25.66 -5.96 -4.19
N VAL A 788 -26.59 -6.46 -3.38
CA VAL A 788 -26.29 -7.36 -2.27
C VAL A 788 -27.13 -8.62 -2.43
N ALA A 789 -26.49 -9.78 -2.40
CA ALA A 789 -27.14 -11.08 -2.42
C ALA A 789 -27.05 -11.72 -1.04
N ARG A 790 -28.16 -12.32 -0.59
CA ARG A 790 -28.23 -13.07 0.67
C ARG A 790 -28.72 -14.48 0.40
N GLY A 791 -27.90 -15.47 0.72
CA GLY A 791 -28.22 -16.89 0.59
C GLY A 791 -29.12 -17.40 1.71
N ARG A 792 -29.72 -18.57 1.51
CA ARG A 792 -30.55 -19.24 2.54
C ARG A 792 -29.76 -19.68 3.78
N ASP A 793 -28.46 -19.85 3.61
CA ASP A 793 -27.48 -20.15 4.67
C ASP A 793 -27.03 -18.90 5.45
N ASN A 794 -27.62 -17.74 5.18
CA ASN A 794 -27.22 -16.43 5.67
C ASN A 794 -25.87 -15.92 5.15
N SER A 795 -25.29 -16.55 4.13
CA SER A 795 -24.17 -15.95 3.40
C SER A 795 -24.60 -14.62 2.77
N ILE A 796 -23.73 -13.63 2.81
CA ILE A 796 -23.98 -12.30 2.23
C ILE A 796 -22.79 -11.96 1.35
N LEU A 797 -23.06 -11.62 0.09
CA LEU A 797 -22.06 -11.17 -0.87
C LEU A 797 -22.48 -9.84 -1.50
N CYS A 798 -21.51 -8.95 -1.68
CA CYS A 798 -21.72 -7.62 -2.24
C CYS A 798 -21.00 -7.48 -3.57
N TYR A 799 -21.70 -6.93 -4.56
CA TYR A 799 -21.09 -6.53 -5.83
C TYR A 799 -20.30 -5.22 -5.66
N PRO A 800 -19.38 -4.91 -6.60
CA PRO A 800 -18.74 -3.61 -6.65
C PRO A 800 -19.75 -2.48 -6.62
N VAL A 801 -19.42 -1.40 -5.89
CA VAL A 801 -20.21 -0.17 -5.91
C VAL A 801 -20.15 0.44 -7.31
N VAL A 802 -21.30 0.89 -7.82
CA VAL A 802 -21.41 1.53 -9.14
C VAL A 802 -21.92 2.97 -9.00
N GLU A 803 -21.50 3.82 -9.93
CA GLU A 803 -22.05 5.17 -10.09
C GLU A 803 -23.19 5.11 -11.09
N THR A 804 -24.37 5.60 -10.71
CA THR A 804 -25.54 5.67 -11.57
C THR A 804 -25.79 7.12 -11.98
N ILE A 805 -25.99 7.36 -13.27
CA ILE A 805 -26.31 8.67 -13.82
C ILE A 805 -27.73 8.60 -14.36
N HIS A 806 -28.62 9.39 -13.76
CA HIS A 806 -30.02 9.50 -14.15
C HIS A 806 -30.24 10.69 -15.09
N LYS A 807 -31.10 10.52 -16.09
CA LYS A 807 -31.61 11.60 -16.96
C LYS A 807 -33.13 11.55 -16.90
N GLU A 808 -33.77 12.70 -16.62
CA GLU A 808 -35.23 12.77 -16.45
C GLU A 808 -35.76 11.74 -15.43
N ASN A 809 -35.00 11.52 -14.33
CA ASN A 809 -35.28 10.54 -13.27
C ASN A 809 -35.24 9.05 -13.71
N ILE A 810 -34.69 8.74 -14.88
CA ILE A 810 -34.50 7.38 -15.37
C ILE A 810 -33.01 7.07 -15.41
N CYS A 811 -32.62 5.89 -14.89
CA CYS A 811 -31.24 5.44 -14.95
C CYS A 811 -30.80 5.38 -16.41
N HIS A 812 -29.74 6.10 -16.76
CA HIS A 812 -29.28 6.23 -18.13
C HIS A 812 -27.94 5.52 -18.32
N ILE A 813 -27.00 5.75 -17.40
CA ILE A 813 -25.64 5.20 -17.43
C ILE A 813 -25.29 4.62 -16.06
N VAL A 814 -24.60 3.49 -16.06
CA VAL A 814 -24.01 2.86 -14.87
C VAL A 814 -22.53 2.68 -15.12
N LYS A 815 -21.67 3.19 -14.23
CA LYS A 815 -20.21 3.02 -14.30
C LYS A 815 -19.72 2.08 -13.20
N ALA A 816 -18.97 1.06 -13.57
CA ALA A 816 -18.42 0.06 -12.64
C ALA A 816 -16.88 -0.09 -12.84
N PRO A 817 -16.07 -0.05 -11.77
CA PRO A 817 -16.44 0.35 -10.41
C PRO A 817 -16.69 1.88 -10.32
N ALA A 818 -17.41 2.32 -9.30
CA ALA A 818 -17.55 3.73 -8.98
C ALA A 818 -16.23 4.33 -8.50
N VAL A 819 -15.85 5.49 -9.03
CA VAL A 819 -14.71 6.27 -8.50
C VAL A 819 -15.20 7.13 -7.34
N VAL A 820 -15.05 6.61 -6.13
CA VAL A 820 -15.45 7.29 -4.88
C VAL A 820 -14.18 7.63 -4.09
N PRO A 821 -13.90 8.92 -3.81
CA PRO A 821 -12.76 9.30 -2.96
C PRO A 821 -12.89 8.67 -1.56
N TRP A 822 -11.78 8.24 -0.95
CA TRP A 822 -11.82 7.65 0.40
C TRP A 822 -12.24 8.65 1.51
N LYS A 823 -12.29 9.95 1.20
CA LYS A 823 -12.91 10.99 2.03
C LYS A 823 -14.25 11.47 1.47
N ALA A 824 -15.02 10.59 0.82
CA ALA A 824 -16.40 10.93 0.49
C ALA A 824 -17.13 11.32 1.77
N GLY A 825 -17.95 12.38 1.69
CA GLY A 825 -18.70 12.92 2.82
C GLY A 825 -19.78 11.95 3.32
N GLU A 826 -20.87 12.50 3.83
CA GLU A 826 -22.03 11.73 4.29
C GLU A 826 -22.65 10.87 3.17
N ILE A 827 -22.88 9.57 3.43
CA ILE A 827 -23.60 8.66 2.52
C ILE A 827 -25.03 8.54 3.04
N LEU A 828 -26.00 8.89 2.20
CA LEU A 828 -27.42 8.81 2.53
C LEU A 828 -28.07 7.71 1.68
N LEU A 829 -28.86 6.84 2.33
CA LEU A 829 -29.64 5.83 1.61
C LEU A 829 -30.85 6.50 0.94
N ASN A 830 -31.01 6.31 -0.37
CA ASN A 830 -32.18 6.80 -1.11
C ASN A 830 -33.34 5.81 -0.98
N GLU A 831 -33.16 4.59 -1.50
CA GLU A 831 -34.15 3.51 -1.50
C GLU A 831 -33.50 2.13 -1.67
N VAL A 832 -34.31 1.07 -1.50
CA VAL A 832 -33.93 -0.33 -1.74
C VAL A 832 -34.98 -1.03 -2.60
N ALA A 833 -34.52 -1.88 -3.54
CA ALA A 833 -35.34 -2.79 -4.33
C ALA A 833 -34.97 -4.25 -3.98
N PRO A 834 -35.93 -5.12 -3.59
CA PRO A 834 -35.69 -6.47 -3.09
C PRO A 834 -35.65 -7.50 -4.23
N ARG A 835 -34.96 -7.16 -5.31
CA ARG A 835 -34.90 -7.92 -6.57
C ARG A 835 -33.67 -7.52 -7.38
N PRO A 836 -33.32 -8.27 -8.44
CA PRO A 836 -32.37 -7.78 -9.44
C PRO A 836 -32.74 -6.37 -9.91
N HIS A 837 -31.73 -5.53 -10.14
CA HIS A 837 -31.91 -4.11 -10.39
C HIS A 837 -31.21 -3.66 -11.67
N ASN A 838 -31.69 -2.55 -12.27
CA ASN A 838 -31.15 -2.01 -13.51
C ASN A 838 -29.66 -1.64 -13.38
N SER A 839 -29.28 -1.08 -12.23
CA SER A 839 -27.88 -0.75 -11.92
C SER A 839 -26.97 -1.96 -11.83
N GLY A 840 -27.50 -3.18 -11.75
CA GLY A 840 -26.71 -4.42 -11.74
C GLY A 840 -26.57 -5.08 -13.12
N HIS A 841 -27.15 -4.52 -14.20
CA HIS A 841 -27.13 -5.17 -15.51
C HIS A 841 -25.71 -5.39 -16.05
N HIS A 842 -24.77 -4.47 -15.74
CA HIS A 842 -23.36 -4.63 -16.10
C HIS A 842 -22.73 -5.94 -15.59
N THR A 843 -23.28 -6.56 -14.52
CA THR A 843 -22.73 -7.78 -13.92
C THR A 843 -22.75 -8.98 -14.86
N ILE A 844 -23.59 -8.98 -15.89
CA ILE A 844 -23.63 -10.04 -16.90
C ILE A 844 -22.26 -10.13 -17.61
N GLU A 845 -21.74 -9.00 -18.12
CA GLU A 845 -20.47 -8.97 -18.85
C GLU A 845 -19.26 -8.73 -17.96
N SER A 846 -19.41 -7.98 -16.87
CA SER A 846 -18.26 -7.47 -16.11
C SER A 846 -17.90 -8.26 -14.87
N CYS A 847 -18.78 -9.14 -14.36
CA CYS A 847 -18.55 -9.94 -13.15
C CYS A 847 -18.46 -11.45 -13.46
N TYR A 848 -17.95 -12.23 -12.51
CA TYR A 848 -17.90 -13.70 -12.63
C TYR A 848 -19.29 -14.34 -12.51
N THR A 849 -20.11 -13.88 -11.57
CA THR A 849 -21.50 -14.32 -11.42
C THR A 849 -22.45 -13.13 -11.61
N SER A 850 -23.39 -13.20 -12.55
CA SER A 850 -24.37 -12.13 -12.76
C SER A 850 -25.35 -12.04 -11.61
N GLN A 851 -25.95 -10.85 -11.39
CA GLN A 851 -26.99 -10.70 -10.36
C GLN A 851 -28.19 -11.66 -10.54
N TYR A 852 -28.46 -12.12 -11.77
CA TYR A 852 -29.57 -13.02 -12.09
C TYR A 852 -29.27 -14.45 -11.70
N GLU A 853 -28.08 -14.93 -12.06
CA GLU A 853 -27.60 -16.24 -11.61
C GLU A 853 -27.49 -16.26 -10.08
N GLN A 854 -27.00 -15.17 -9.49
CA GLN A 854 -26.90 -15.02 -8.05
C GLN A 854 -28.27 -15.06 -7.36
N HIS A 855 -29.27 -14.40 -7.94
CA HIS A 855 -30.64 -14.45 -7.45
C HIS A 855 -31.21 -15.87 -7.49
N LEU A 856 -31.03 -16.58 -8.61
CA LEU A 856 -31.45 -17.98 -8.75
C LEU A 856 -30.81 -18.86 -7.69
N ARG A 857 -29.48 -18.77 -7.52
CA ARG A 857 -28.74 -19.52 -6.49
C ARG A 857 -29.29 -19.23 -5.10
N ALA A 858 -29.51 -17.96 -4.78
CA ALA A 858 -30.09 -17.55 -3.49
C ALA A 858 -31.49 -18.15 -3.27
N VAL A 859 -32.41 -18.01 -4.23
CA VAL A 859 -33.79 -18.47 -4.04
C VAL A 859 -33.93 -19.98 -4.06
N VAL A 860 -33.09 -20.73 -4.78
CA VAL A 860 -33.14 -22.20 -4.75
C VAL A 860 -32.30 -22.83 -3.63
N GLY A 861 -31.44 -22.04 -2.97
CA GLY A 861 -30.59 -22.49 -1.87
C GLY A 861 -29.26 -23.10 -2.30
N LEU A 862 -28.75 -22.70 -3.47
CA LEU A 862 -27.40 -23.04 -3.92
C LEU A 862 -26.37 -22.09 -3.30
N PRO A 863 -25.08 -22.48 -3.21
CA PRO A 863 -24.01 -21.59 -2.81
C PRO A 863 -23.95 -20.34 -3.71
N LEU A 864 -23.83 -19.18 -3.08
CA LEU A 864 -23.64 -17.91 -3.78
C LEU A 864 -22.33 -17.93 -4.60
N GLY A 865 -22.35 -17.32 -5.79
CA GLY A 865 -21.19 -17.18 -6.69
C GLY A 865 -20.37 -15.91 -6.44
N ASP A 866 -19.20 -15.83 -7.07
CA ASP A 866 -18.24 -14.73 -6.91
C ASP A 866 -18.76 -13.44 -7.58
N PRO A 867 -19.01 -12.36 -6.80
CA PRO A 867 -19.53 -11.11 -7.33
C PRO A 867 -18.43 -10.19 -7.89
N SER A 868 -17.15 -10.59 -7.84
CA SER A 868 -16.03 -9.75 -8.27
C SER A 868 -16.03 -9.50 -9.78
N MET A 869 -15.47 -8.36 -10.17
CA MET A 869 -15.34 -8.02 -11.59
C MET A 869 -14.25 -8.86 -12.25
N LYS A 870 -14.56 -9.46 -13.39
CA LYS A 870 -13.57 -10.09 -14.29
C LYS A 870 -12.94 -9.10 -15.28
N THR A 871 -13.47 -7.87 -15.35
CA THR A 871 -12.94 -6.75 -16.15
C THR A 871 -12.60 -5.57 -15.24
N THR A 872 -11.63 -4.74 -15.62
CA THR A 872 -11.20 -3.62 -14.77
C THR A 872 -12.14 -2.41 -14.84
N ALA A 873 -12.90 -2.26 -15.93
CA ALA A 873 -13.92 -1.24 -16.07
C ALA A 873 -15.11 -1.72 -16.92
N ALA A 874 -16.29 -1.18 -16.63
CA ALA A 874 -17.49 -1.37 -17.42
C ALA A 874 -18.40 -0.14 -17.38
N ILE A 875 -19.09 0.13 -18.49
CA ILE A 875 -20.21 1.07 -18.56
C ILE A 875 -21.43 0.35 -19.12
N MET A 876 -22.54 0.40 -18.41
CA MET A 876 -23.84 0.00 -18.92
C MET A 876 -24.66 1.23 -19.31
N TYR A 877 -25.24 1.20 -20.51
CA TYR A 877 -26.04 2.25 -21.12
C TYR A 877 -27.45 1.71 -21.42
N ASN A 878 -28.50 2.35 -20.90
CA ASN A 878 -29.88 1.93 -21.18
C ASN A 878 -30.32 2.38 -22.59
N ILE A 879 -30.88 1.46 -23.36
CA ILE A 879 -31.60 1.76 -24.60
C ILE A 879 -33.04 2.10 -24.22
N LEU A 880 -33.36 3.39 -24.19
CA LEU A 880 -34.72 3.88 -23.94
C LEU A 880 -35.44 4.10 -25.28
N GLY A 881 -36.77 3.99 -25.28
CA GLY A 881 -37.56 4.44 -26.43
C GLY A 881 -37.44 5.95 -26.58
N GLU A 882 -36.80 6.41 -27.66
CA GLU A 882 -36.65 7.85 -27.95
C GLU A 882 -37.85 8.40 -28.73
N ASP A 883 -38.55 7.52 -29.46
CA ASP A 883 -39.77 7.83 -30.18
C ASP A 883 -40.82 6.73 -30.01
N GLU A 884 -42.04 6.96 -30.49
CA GLU A 884 -43.14 5.98 -30.45
C GLU A 884 -43.14 5.08 -31.70
N GLY A 885 -43.54 3.82 -31.55
CA GLY A 885 -43.74 2.90 -32.67
C GLY A 885 -42.48 2.61 -33.51
N GLU A 886 -42.67 2.41 -34.81
CA GLU A 886 -41.61 2.01 -35.75
C GLU A 886 -40.41 2.97 -35.80
N PRO A 887 -40.58 4.31 -35.84
CA PRO A 887 -39.45 5.24 -35.77
C PRO A 887 -38.55 5.03 -34.56
N GLY A 888 -39.14 4.75 -33.39
CA GLY A 888 -38.36 4.47 -32.19
C GLY A 888 -37.59 3.15 -32.28
N PHE A 889 -38.17 2.11 -32.90
CA PHE A 889 -37.46 0.86 -33.18
C PHE A 889 -36.27 1.08 -34.11
N LEU A 890 -36.42 1.88 -35.17
CA LEU A 890 -35.32 2.21 -36.09
C LEU A 890 -34.15 2.90 -35.35
N LEU A 891 -34.43 3.86 -34.48
CA LEU A 891 -33.41 4.54 -33.67
C LEU A 891 -32.69 3.57 -32.71
N ALA A 892 -33.45 2.72 -32.01
CA ALA A 892 -32.88 1.72 -31.11
C ALA A 892 -32.01 0.71 -31.87
N HIS A 893 -32.48 0.20 -33.00
CA HIS A 893 -31.75 -0.74 -33.85
C HIS A 893 -30.50 -0.11 -34.47
N GLU A 894 -30.53 1.18 -34.81
CA GLU A 894 -29.34 1.92 -35.26
C GLU A 894 -28.26 1.96 -34.18
N LEU A 895 -28.66 2.28 -32.95
CA LEU A 895 -27.74 2.24 -31.81
C LEU A 895 -27.19 0.83 -31.57
N MET A 896 -28.05 -0.19 -31.62
CA MET A 896 -27.63 -1.58 -31.48
C MET A 896 -26.63 -1.97 -32.58
N ARG A 897 -26.90 -1.65 -33.84
CA ARG A 897 -26.01 -1.95 -34.97
C ARG A 897 -24.64 -1.32 -34.78
N ARG A 898 -24.59 -0.05 -34.37
CA ARG A 898 -23.34 0.64 -34.05
C ARG A 898 -22.61 -0.04 -32.89
N SER A 899 -23.30 -0.51 -31.86
CA SER A 899 -22.63 -1.22 -30.76
C SER A 899 -22.02 -2.57 -31.15
N LEU A 900 -22.56 -3.25 -32.17
CA LEU A 900 -21.98 -4.51 -32.64
C LEU A 900 -20.58 -4.35 -33.24
N THR A 901 -20.19 -3.13 -33.63
CA THR A 901 -18.84 -2.84 -34.14
C THR A 901 -17.90 -2.27 -33.08
N VAL A 902 -18.38 -2.03 -31.86
CA VAL A 902 -17.60 -1.44 -30.77
C VAL A 902 -16.96 -2.56 -29.93
N PRO A 903 -15.62 -2.62 -29.83
CA PRO A 903 -14.94 -3.63 -29.02
C PRO A 903 -15.38 -3.60 -27.55
N GLY A 904 -15.68 -4.79 -27.01
CA GLY A 904 -16.13 -4.95 -25.64
C GLY A 904 -17.58 -4.56 -25.37
N ALA A 905 -18.35 -4.14 -26.39
CA ALA A 905 -19.78 -3.86 -26.25
C ALA A 905 -20.62 -5.14 -26.42
N SER A 906 -21.63 -5.31 -25.57
CA SER A 906 -22.61 -6.40 -25.63
C SER A 906 -24.02 -5.82 -25.51
N VAL A 907 -24.90 -6.25 -26.40
CA VAL A 907 -26.27 -5.74 -26.51
C VAL A 907 -27.25 -6.73 -25.89
N HIS A 908 -28.14 -6.20 -25.06
CA HIS A 908 -29.25 -6.92 -24.47
C HIS A 908 -30.55 -6.28 -24.90
N TRP A 909 -31.27 -6.96 -25.80
CA TRP A 909 -32.58 -6.53 -26.27
C TRP A 909 -33.69 -7.28 -25.52
N TYR A 910 -34.66 -6.54 -24.97
CA TYR A 910 -35.72 -7.13 -24.16
C TYR A 910 -36.94 -7.59 -24.96
N ASP A 911 -36.93 -7.42 -26.28
CA ASP A 911 -37.96 -7.95 -27.17
C ASP A 911 -39.38 -7.48 -26.79
N LYS A 912 -39.50 -6.20 -26.44
CA LYS A 912 -40.80 -5.57 -26.13
C LYS A 912 -41.50 -5.22 -27.44
N SER A 913 -42.70 -5.76 -27.64
CA SER A 913 -43.51 -5.59 -28.86
C SER A 913 -43.93 -4.15 -29.15
N GLU A 914 -44.00 -3.29 -28.13
CA GLU A 914 -44.40 -1.89 -28.27
C GLU A 914 -43.25 -0.95 -27.87
N MET A 915 -42.85 -0.10 -28.80
CA MET A 915 -41.94 1.01 -28.56
C MET A 915 -42.70 2.22 -28.02
N LYS A 916 -42.33 2.67 -26.81
CA LYS A 916 -42.90 3.84 -26.13
C LYS A 916 -41.79 4.74 -25.62
N ARG A 917 -42.02 6.05 -25.63
CA ARG A 917 -41.04 7.01 -25.11
C ARG A 917 -40.67 6.69 -23.66
N GLN A 918 -39.38 6.82 -23.35
CA GLN A 918 -38.76 6.55 -22.05
C GLN A 918 -38.88 5.09 -21.55
N ARG A 919 -39.51 4.18 -22.30
CA ARG A 919 -39.57 2.76 -21.94
C ARG A 919 -38.18 2.14 -22.08
N LYS A 920 -37.72 1.38 -21.09
CA LYS A 920 -36.47 0.61 -21.19
C LYS A 920 -36.64 -0.54 -22.18
N MET A 921 -36.05 -0.44 -23.36
CA MET A 921 -36.18 -1.41 -24.45
C MET A 921 -35.03 -2.42 -24.48
N GLY A 922 -33.87 -2.02 -23.97
CA GLY A 922 -32.68 -2.86 -23.86
C GLY A 922 -31.58 -2.16 -23.07
N HIS A 923 -30.39 -2.75 -23.07
CA HIS A 923 -29.18 -2.09 -22.60
C HIS A 923 -27.95 -2.55 -23.39
N ILE A 924 -26.87 -1.78 -23.28
CA ILE A 924 -25.57 -2.08 -23.85
C ILE A 924 -24.56 -2.03 -22.72
N THR A 925 -23.79 -3.09 -22.51
CA THR A 925 -22.66 -3.10 -21.58
C THR A 925 -21.37 -3.04 -22.37
N ILE A 926 -20.51 -2.07 -22.08
CA ILE A 926 -19.18 -1.92 -22.68
C ILE A 926 -18.15 -2.20 -21.60
N VAL A 927 -17.31 -3.21 -21.80
CA VAL A 927 -16.20 -3.56 -20.90
C VAL A 927 -14.85 -3.18 -21.52
N GLY A 928 -13.85 -2.90 -20.68
CA GLY A 928 -12.52 -2.53 -21.14
C GLY A 928 -11.48 -2.49 -20.02
N SER A 929 -10.25 -2.16 -20.39
CA SER A 929 -9.10 -2.16 -19.47
C SER A 929 -9.02 -0.90 -18.58
N SER A 930 -9.81 0.14 -18.86
CA SER A 930 -9.92 1.33 -18.01
C SER A 930 -11.23 2.09 -18.27
N MET A 931 -11.66 2.92 -17.30
CA MET A 931 -12.86 3.76 -17.44
C MET A 931 -12.76 4.72 -18.64
N GLY A 932 -11.58 5.27 -18.92
CA GLY A 932 -11.37 6.18 -20.06
C GLY A 932 -11.58 5.51 -21.43
N ILE A 933 -11.20 4.24 -21.57
CA ILE A 933 -11.42 3.47 -22.81
C ILE A 933 -12.91 3.21 -23.02
N VAL A 934 -13.61 2.72 -22.00
CA VAL A 934 -15.06 2.44 -22.11
C VAL A 934 -15.87 3.71 -22.32
N GLU A 935 -15.47 4.85 -21.73
CA GLU A 935 -16.07 6.16 -22.03
C GLU A 935 -15.81 6.61 -23.47
N GLY A 936 -14.61 6.37 -24.00
CA GLY A 936 -14.27 6.64 -25.40
C GLY A 936 -15.12 5.82 -26.37
N HIS A 937 -15.31 4.53 -26.08
CA HIS A 937 -16.17 3.63 -26.83
C HIS A 937 -17.64 4.06 -26.77
N LEU A 938 -18.15 4.43 -25.60
CA LEU A 938 -19.49 4.97 -25.46
C LEU A 938 -19.67 6.27 -26.26
N LYS A 939 -18.71 7.19 -26.21
CA LYS A 939 -18.74 8.42 -27.02
C LYS A 939 -18.78 8.12 -28.51
N SER A 940 -18.01 7.13 -28.96
CA SER A 940 -18.02 6.67 -30.37
C SER A 940 -19.39 6.10 -30.75
N LEU A 941 -19.97 5.26 -29.88
CA LEU A 941 -21.28 4.66 -30.07
C LEU A 941 -22.41 5.69 -30.22
N LEU A 942 -22.36 6.77 -29.43
CA LEU A 942 -23.41 7.78 -29.38
C LEU A 942 -23.31 8.85 -30.49
N LYS A 943 -22.18 8.99 -31.19
CA LYS A 943 -22.08 9.91 -32.33
C LYS A 943 -22.98 9.43 -33.48
N GLN A 944 -23.97 10.24 -33.87
CA GLN A 944 -24.72 10.05 -35.11
C GLN A 944 -23.78 10.35 -36.29
N ASP A 945 -23.85 9.57 -37.36
CA ASP A 945 -23.13 9.80 -38.62
C ASP A 945 -23.49 11.18 -39.20
N LYS A 946 -22.77 12.21 -38.74
CA LYS A 946 -22.22 13.20 -39.65
C LYS A 946 -20.86 12.67 -40.03
N THR A 947 -20.75 12.30 -41.30
CA THR A 947 -19.49 12.23 -42.03
C THR A 947 -18.78 13.57 -41.91
N ASP A 948 -18.06 13.74 -40.80
CA ASP A 948 -16.63 13.95 -40.79
C ASP A 948 -16.13 12.97 -39.75
N GLY A 949 -15.34 11.99 -40.17
CA GLY A 949 -14.61 11.15 -39.23
C GLY A 949 -13.71 12.05 -38.39
N ALA A 950 -14.24 12.56 -37.28
CA ALA A 950 -13.44 13.24 -36.28
C ALA A 950 -12.70 12.14 -35.53
N ILE A 951 -11.66 11.64 -36.19
CA ILE A 951 -10.76 10.67 -35.62
C ILE A 951 -10.18 11.32 -34.36
N LEU A 952 -10.32 10.63 -33.23
CA LEU A 952 -9.84 11.17 -31.96
C LEU A 952 -8.32 11.26 -32.04
N VAL A 953 -7.82 12.49 -32.04
CA VAL A 953 -6.40 12.82 -31.96
C VAL A 953 -5.81 12.18 -30.69
N ARG A 954 -4.96 11.17 -30.87
CA ARG A 954 -4.31 10.42 -29.77
C ARG A 954 -2.99 11.05 -29.36
N VAL A 955 -2.32 11.76 -30.28
CA VAL A 955 -1.02 12.40 -30.03
C VAL A 955 -1.06 13.89 -30.36
N GLY A 956 -0.64 14.72 -29.40
CA GLY A 956 -0.49 16.16 -29.61
C GLY A 956 0.95 16.52 -29.92
N ILE A 957 1.25 17.03 -31.12
CA ILE A 957 2.57 17.58 -31.47
C ILE A 957 2.52 19.09 -31.30
N ILE A 958 3.31 19.62 -30.39
CA ILE A 958 3.40 21.06 -30.13
C ILE A 958 4.82 21.55 -30.29
N MET A 959 4.97 22.79 -30.75
CA MET A 959 6.27 23.42 -30.92
C MET A 959 6.27 24.91 -30.61
N GLY A 960 7.40 25.45 -30.16
CA GLY A 960 7.51 26.84 -29.72
C GLY A 960 7.40 27.84 -30.87
N SER A 961 7.88 27.48 -32.06
CA SER A 961 7.82 28.27 -33.29
C SER A 961 7.64 27.39 -34.53
N ASP A 962 7.20 28.01 -35.62
CA ASP A 962 7.27 27.47 -36.99
C ASP A 962 8.68 27.02 -37.41
N SER A 963 9.74 27.68 -36.91
CA SER A 963 11.14 27.27 -37.15
C SER A 963 11.49 25.87 -36.66
N ASP A 964 10.72 25.31 -35.73
CA ASP A 964 10.93 23.96 -35.19
C ASP A 964 10.27 22.87 -36.07
N LEU A 965 9.33 23.26 -36.94
CA LEU A 965 8.56 22.34 -37.79
C LEU A 965 9.41 21.45 -38.72
N PRO A 966 10.53 21.93 -39.32
CA PRO A 966 11.37 21.08 -40.16
C PRO A 966 11.92 19.84 -39.45
N VAL A 967 12.09 19.90 -38.13
CA VAL A 967 12.48 18.77 -37.28
C VAL A 967 11.23 18.01 -36.84
N MET A 968 10.22 18.72 -36.31
CA MET A 968 9.04 18.08 -35.72
C MET A 968 8.16 17.30 -36.71
N LYS A 969 8.22 17.62 -38.01
CA LYS A 969 7.52 16.88 -39.05
C LYS A 969 7.87 15.39 -39.09
N ASP A 970 9.05 15.00 -38.63
CA ASP A 970 9.45 13.59 -38.65
C ASP A 970 8.72 12.76 -37.58
N ALA A 971 8.30 13.38 -36.46
CA ALA A 971 7.38 12.72 -35.52
C ALA A 971 6.01 12.48 -36.16
N SER A 972 5.49 13.48 -36.88
CA SER A 972 4.23 13.39 -37.62
C SER A 972 4.25 12.28 -38.66
N ARG A 973 5.31 12.19 -39.47
CA ARG A 973 5.51 11.11 -40.46
C ARG A 973 5.50 9.72 -39.86
N ILE A 974 6.15 9.53 -38.71
CA ILE A 974 6.13 8.23 -38.01
C ILE A 974 4.72 7.91 -37.55
N LEU A 975 4.00 8.87 -36.96
CA LEU A 975 2.63 8.65 -36.51
C LEU A 975 1.71 8.31 -37.69
N ASP A 976 1.84 8.99 -38.83
CA ASP A 976 1.12 8.67 -40.07
C ASP A 976 1.40 7.23 -40.54
N MET A 977 2.66 6.81 -40.55
CA MET A 977 3.07 5.45 -40.92
C MET A 977 2.42 4.38 -40.02
N PHE A 978 2.23 4.71 -38.74
CA PHE A 978 1.54 3.85 -37.77
C PHE A 978 0.03 4.13 -37.68
N GLY A 979 -0.57 4.92 -38.58
CA GLY A 979 -1.99 5.25 -38.56
C GLY A 979 -2.45 5.82 -37.21
N VAL A 980 -1.56 6.57 -36.53
CA VAL A 980 -1.85 7.23 -35.26
C VAL A 980 -2.20 8.68 -35.53
N GLU A 981 -3.44 9.00 -35.20
CA GLU A 981 -4.02 10.31 -35.49
C GLU A 981 -3.52 11.34 -34.50
N HIS A 982 -3.04 12.45 -35.05
CA HIS A 982 -2.28 13.43 -34.31
C HIS A 982 -2.58 14.85 -34.78
N GLU A 983 -2.38 15.81 -33.89
CA GLU A 983 -2.49 17.24 -34.22
C GLU A 983 -1.12 17.90 -34.16
N VAL A 984 -0.92 18.94 -34.96
CA VAL A 984 0.32 19.74 -34.96
C VAL A 984 -0.05 21.19 -34.68
N ARG A 985 0.51 21.79 -33.62
CA ARG A 985 0.22 23.18 -33.24
C ARG A 985 1.47 23.95 -32.82
N ILE A 986 1.47 25.25 -33.08
CA ILE A 986 2.47 26.18 -32.52
C ILE A 986 1.95 26.68 -31.17
N VAL A 987 2.65 26.35 -30.10
CA VAL A 987 2.32 26.67 -28.72
C VAL A 987 3.61 27.13 -28.02
N SER A 988 3.70 28.41 -27.69
CA SER A 988 4.93 29.00 -27.13
C SER A 988 4.81 29.19 -25.63
N ALA A 989 5.73 28.59 -24.87
CA ALA A 989 5.80 28.81 -23.42
C ALA A 989 6.12 30.27 -23.03
N HIS A 990 6.79 31.01 -23.91
CA HIS A 990 7.24 32.38 -23.63
C HIS A 990 6.33 33.44 -24.22
N ARG A 991 5.73 33.17 -25.38
CA ARG A 991 4.92 34.15 -26.12
C ARG A 991 3.42 33.96 -25.95
N THR A 992 2.97 32.73 -25.71
CA THR A 992 1.55 32.40 -25.54
C THR A 992 1.29 31.47 -24.33
N PRO A 993 1.73 31.86 -23.11
CA PRO A 993 1.67 31.01 -21.93
C PRO A 993 0.24 30.59 -21.54
N GLU A 994 -0.79 31.42 -21.73
CA GLU A 994 -2.19 31.07 -21.46
C GLU A 994 -2.71 29.98 -22.41
N MET A 995 -2.29 30.04 -23.68
CA MET A 995 -2.61 29.02 -24.68
C MET A 995 -1.91 27.70 -24.34
N MET A 996 -0.64 27.75 -23.94
CA MET A 996 0.09 26.57 -23.49
C MET A 996 -0.55 25.93 -22.25
N PHE A 997 -0.95 26.76 -21.28
CA PHE A 997 -1.62 26.31 -20.07
C PHE A 997 -2.97 25.63 -20.36
N SER A 998 -3.81 26.26 -21.19
CA SER A 998 -5.11 25.71 -21.59
C SER A 998 -4.97 24.44 -22.44
N TYR A 999 -3.99 24.40 -23.34
CA TYR A 999 -3.68 23.22 -24.13
C TYR A 999 -3.29 22.04 -23.24
N ALA A 1000 -2.35 22.24 -22.31
CA ALA A 1000 -1.83 21.18 -21.44
C ALA A 1000 -2.92 20.63 -20.50
N LYS A 1001 -3.70 21.50 -19.84
CA LYS A 1001 -4.77 21.08 -18.92
C LYS A 1001 -5.88 20.30 -19.63
N SER A 1002 -6.30 20.75 -20.81
CA SER A 1002 -7.39 20.11 -21.56
C SER A 1002 -6.96 18.87 -22.34
N ALA A 1003 -5.65 18.59 -22.48
CA ALA A 1003 -5.15 17.50 -23.33
C ALA A 1003 -5.77 16.14 -22.97
N TRP A 1004 -5.80 15.79 -21.68
CA TRP A 1004 -6.41 14.54 -21.20
C TRP A 1004 -7.90 14.46 -21.52
N GLU A 1005 -8.65 15.54 -21.26
CA GLU A 1005 -10.10 15.60 -21.51
C GLU A 1005 -10.45 15.48 -23.00
N ARG A 1006 -9.56 15.98 -23.87
CA ARG A 1006 -9.65 15.86 -25.33
C ARG A 1006 -9.30 14.47 -25.85
N GLY A 1007 -8.85 13.55 -24.99
CA GLY A 1007 -8.47 12.19 -25.36
C GLY A 1007 -7.04 12.04 -25.88
N ILE A 1008 -6.19 13.07 -25.72
CA ILE A 1008 -4.77 12.97 -26.05
C ILE A 1008 -4.09 12.08 -25.00
N GLN A 1009 -3.36 11.08 -25.49
CA GLN A 1009 -2.71 10.05 -24.70
C GLN A 1009 -1.19 10.27 -24.60
N VAL A 1010 -0.58 11.00 -25.54
CA VAL A 1010 0.84 11.39 -25.52
C VAL A 1010 1.00 12.80 -26.11
N ILE A 1011 1.87 13.62 -25.53
CA ILE A 1011 2.25 14.92 -26.12
C ILE A 1011 3.71 14.85 -26.56
N ILE A 1012 4.00 15.26 -27.79
CA ILE A 1012 5.36 15.46 -28.31
C ILE A 1012 5.61 16.96 -28.39
N ALA A 1013 6.52 17.47 -27.57
CA ALA A 1013 6.82 18.89 -27.48
C ALA A 1013 8.24 19.18 -27.98
N GLY A 1014 8.34 19.99 -29.04
CA GLY A 1014 9.60 20.45 -29.62
C GLY A 1014 9.92 21.89 -29.24
N ALA A 1015 11.16 22.17 -28.85
CA ALA A 1015 11.61 23.54 -28.66
C ALA A 1015 13.13 23.66 -28.84
N GLY A 1016 13.54 24.77 -29.46
CA GLY A 1016 14.93 25.22 -29.53
C GLY A 1016 15.22 26.42 -28.61
N GLY A 1017 16.50 26.64 -28.29
CA GLY A 1017 16.96 27.75 -27.45
C GLY A 1017 16.63 27.57 -25.97
N ALA A 1018 15.91 28.53 -25.37
CA ALA A 1018 15.38 28.45 -24.01
C ALA A 1018 14.18 27.47 -23.93
N ALA A 1019 14.43 26.19 -24.17
CA ALA A 1019 13.48 25.12 -24.51
C ALA A 1019 12.57 24.63 -23.36
N HIS A 1020 11.89 25.54 -22.68
CA HIS A 1020 11.04 25.26 -21.52
C HIS A 1020 9.70 24.56 -21.84
N LEU A 1021 9.28 24.55 -23.11
CA LEU A 1021 7.94 24.09 -23.50
C LEU A 1021 7.61 22.67 -23.01
N PRO A 1022 8.46 21.64 -23.23
CA PRO A 1022 8.14 20.28 -22.78
C PRO A 1022 7.97 20.18 -21.26
N GLY A 1023 8.85 20.83 -20.49
CA GLY A 1023 8.81 20.84 -19.04
C GLY A 1023 7.60 21.56 -18.48
N MET A 1024 7.25 22.71 -19.05
CA MET A 1024 6.06 23.48 -18.64
C MET A 1024 4.77 22.71 -18.91
N VAL A 1025 4.68 22.03 -20.04
CA VAL A 1025 3.51 21.22 -20.40
C VAL A 1025 3.40 20.01 -19.48
N ALA A 1026 4.51 19.31 -19.21
CA ALA A 1026 4.55 18.17 -18.31
C ALA A 1026 4.15 18.54 -16.86
N ALA A 1027 4.41 19.77 -16.43
CA ALA A 1027 4.01 20.23 -15.10
C ALA A 1027 2.49 20.45 -14.96
N LEU A 1028 1.76 20.52 -16.07
CA LEU A 1028 0.36 20.94 -16.14
C LEU A 1028 -0.61 19.84 -16.59
N THR A 1029 -0.10 18.65 -16.94
CA THR A 1029 -0.92 17.58 -17.50
C THR A 1029 -0.48 16.20 -16.97
N PRO A 1030 -1.42 15.26 -16.72
CA PRO A 1030 -1.07 13.88 -16.38
C PRO A 1030 -0.66 13.05 -17.61
N VAL A 1031 -0.82 13.61 -18.82
CA VAL A 1031 -0.45 12.95 -20.09
C VAL A 1031 1.08 12.89 -20.22
N PRO A 1032 1.68 11.75 -20.60
CA PRO A 1032 3.12 11.67 -20.80
C PRO A 1032 3.60 12.65 -21.89
N VAL A 1033 4.68 13.38 -21.58
CA VAL A 1033 5.29 14.35 -22.49
C VAL A 1033 6.65 13.84 -22.96
N ILE A 1034 6.81 13.78 -24.28
CA ILE A 1034 8.07 13.48 -24.96
C ILE A 1034 8.68 14.81 -25.41
N GLY A 1035 9.88 15.10 -24.93
CA GLY A 1035 10.61 16.31 -25.25
C GLY A 1035 11.56 16.10 -26.41
N VAL A 1036 11.46 16.91 -27.46
CA VAL A 1036 12.37 16.93 -28.61
C VAL A 1036 13.25 18.18 -28.55
N PRO A 1037 14.53 18.05 -28.17
CA PRO A 1037 15.46 19.17 -28.25
C PRO A 1037 15.70 19.55 -29.70
N VAL A 1038 15.33 20.77 -30.09
CA VAL A 1038 15.57 21.28 -31.45
C VAL A 1038 16.86 22.09 -31.47
N ARG A 1039 17.71 21.85 -32.46
CA ARG A 1039 18.99 22.55 -32.63
C ARG A 1039 18.74 24.03 -32.88
N GLY A 1040 19.09 24.87 -31.91
CA GLY A 1040 19.13 26.31 -32.05
C GLY A 1040 20.32 26.79 -32.89
N SER A 1041 20.37 28.09 -33.17
CA SER A 1041 21.46 28.74 -33.91
C SER A 1041 22.78 28.83 -33.12
N SER A 1042 22.76 28.55 -31.81
CA SER A 1042 23.91 28.57 -30.90
C SER A 1042 23.95 27.25 -30.13
N MET A 1043 25.16 26.81 -29.70
CA MET A 1043 25.36 25.63 -28.84
C MET A 1043 24.89 24.28 -29.40
N ASP A 1044 24.61 24.18 -30.70
CA ASP A 1044 24.25 22.93 -31.40
C ASP A 1044 23.11 22.12 -30.75
N GLY A 1045 22.18 22.79 -30.07
CA GLY A 1045 21.04 22.17 -29.40
C GLY A 1045 21.35 21.57 -28.03
N LEU A 1046 22.58 21.71 -27.53
CA LEU A 1046 22.96 21.28 -26.18
C LEU A 1046 22.21 22.08 -25.11
N ASP A 1047 21.99 23.37 -25.35
CA ASP A 1047 21.16 24.24 -24.53
C ASP A 1047 19.72 23.71 -24.39
N SER A 1048 19.14 23.28 -25.52
CA SER A 1048 17.78 22.74 -25.59
C SER A 1048 17.72 21.36 -24.92
N LEU A 1049 18.73 20.51 -25.14
CA LEU A 1049 18.82 19.20 -24.50
C LEU A 1049 18.92 19.32 -22.98
N LEU A 1050 19.83 20.17 -22.49
CA LEU A 1050 20.01 20.40 -21.06
C LEU A 1050 18.74 21.01 -20.44
N SER A 1051 18.09 21.92 -21.14
CA SER A 1051 16.82 22.52 -20.69
C SER A 1051 15.70 21.49 -20.56
N ILE A 1052 15.61 20.51 -21.46
CA ILE A 1052 14.52 19.52 -21.47
C ILE A 1052 14.83 18.30 -20.59
N VAL A 1053 16.10 17.89 -20.47
CA VAL A 1053 16.49 16.74 -19.64
C VAL A 1053 16.58 17.08 -18.15
N GLN A 1054 16.90 18.34 -17.80
CA GLN A 1054 17.02 18.77 -16.40
C GLN A 1054 15.67 19.21 -15.81
N MET A 1055 14.75 18.25 -15.64
CA MET A 1055 13.45 18.52 -15.03
C MET A 1055 13.46 18.45 -13.50
N PRO A 1056 12.64 19.26 -12.81
CA PRO A 1056 12.45 19.14 -11.37
C PRO A 1056 11.77 17.81 -11.01
N ARG A 1057 11.99 17.33 -9.78
CA ARG A 1057 11.35 16.10 -9.28
C ARG A 1057 9.83 16.24 -9.36
N GLY A 1058 9.16 15.24 -9.93
CA GLY A 1058 7.71 15.21 -10.09
C GLY A 1058 7.19 15.74 -11.44
N VAL A 1059 8.08 16.19 -12.34
CA VAL A 1059 7.70 16.66 -13.69
C VAL A 1059 8.49 15.88 -14.75
N PRO A 1060 8.19 14.58 -14.96
CA PRO A 1060 8.97 13.77 -15.88
C PRO A 1060 8.72 14.17 -17.35
N VAL A 1061 9.80 14.36 -18.11
CA VAL A 1061 9.77 14.49 -19.56
C VAL A 1061 10.64 13.39 -20.16
N ALA A 1062 10.10 12.64 -21.13
CA ALA A 1062 10.86 11.65 -21.87
C ALA A 1062 11.65 12.35 -22.99
N THR A 1063 12.92 12.65 -22.74
CA THR A 1063 13.75 13.42 -23.68
C THR A 1063 14.41 12.52 -24.72
N VAL A 1064 14.20 12.81 -26.01
CA VAL A 1064 14.92 12.15 -27.12
C VAL A 1064 16.20 12.91 -27.50
N ALA A 1065 17.02 12.33 -28.37
CA ALA A 1065 18.21 12.99 -28.88
C ALA A 1065 17.88 14.29 -29.65
N ILE A 1066 18.87 15.19 -29.74
CA ILE A 1066 18.74 16.46 -30.46
C ILE A 1066 18.30 16.20 -31.90
N ASN A 1067 17.30 16.96 -32.36
CA ASN A 1067 16.64 16.84 -33.66
C ASN A 1067 15.99 15.48 -33.96
N ASN A 1068 15.82 14.59 -32.99
CA ASN A 1068 15.36 13.23 -33.24
C ASN A 1068 13.84 13.08 -33.01
N ALA A 1069 13.05 13.85 -33.77
CA ALA A 1069 11.59 13.76 -33.73
C ALA A 1069 11.07 12.39 -34.21
N THR A 1070 11.80 11.68 -35.08
CA THR A 1070 11.52 10.30 -35.47
C THR A 1070 11.40 9.38 -34.25
N ASN A 1071 12.39 9.41 -33.36
CA ASN A 1071 12.34 8.60 -32.13
C ASN A 1071 11.23 9.07 -31.18
N ALA A 1072 10.85 10.34 -31.20
CA ALA A 1072 9.72 10.81 -30.42
C ALA A 1072 8.40 10.22 -30.92
N GLY A 1073 8.20 10.14 -32.24
CA GLY A 1073 7.07 9.45 -32.85
C GLY A 1073 7.06 7.95 -32.51
N LEU A 1074 8.21 7.27 -32.66
CA LEU A 1074 8.32 5.83 -32.35
C LEU A 1074 8.10 5.55 -30.86
N LEU A 1075 8.59 6.42 -29.98
CA LEU A 1075 8.37 6.30 -28.55
C LEU A 1075 6.89 6.52 -28.18
N ALA A 1076 6.22 7.48 -28.82
CA ALA A 1076 4.78 7.66 -28.66
C ALA A 1076 4.00 6.41 -29.10
N VAL A 1077 4.34 5.83 -30.26
CA VAL A 1077 3.74 4.57 -30.74
C VAL A 1077 3.95 3.43 -29.73
N ARG A 1078 5.15 3.29 -29.18
CA ARG A 1078 5.44 2.28 -28.15
C ARG A 1078 4.66 2.51 -26.85
N MET A 1079 4.54 3.75 -26.41
CA MET A 1079 3.72 4.11 -25.24
C MET A 1079 2.25 3.72 -25.46
N LEU A 1080 1.70 4.03 -26.64
CA LEU A 1080 0.34 3.64 -27.02
C LEU A 1080 0.17 2.13 -27.16
N GLY A 1081 1.16 1.45 -27.73
CA GLY A 1081 1.19 0.00 -27.96
C GLY A 1081 1.21 -0.86 -26.70
N VAL A 1082 1.44 -0.27 -25.51
CA VAL A 1082 1.26 -0.98 -24.23
C VAL A 1082 -0.21 -1.40 -24.04
N GLY A 1083 -1.16 -0.56 -24.47
CA GLY A 1083 -2.60 -0.82 -24.37
C GLY A 1083 -3.27 -1.19 -25.69
N ASP A 1084 -2.56 -1.15 -26.81
CA ASP A 1084 -3.09 -1.34 -28.17
C ASP A 1084 -2.32 -2.46 -28.89
N SER A 1085 -2.92 -3.64 -28.96
CA SER A 1085 -2.29 -4.86 -29.52
C SER A 1085 -2.02 -4.76 -31.02
N ASP A 1086 -2.82 -3.97 -31.75
CA ASP A 1086 -2.62 -3.74 -33.18
C ASP A 1086 -1.39 -2.86 -33.41
N LEU A 1087 -1.28 -1.73 -32.69
CA LEU A 1087 -0.08 -0.89 -32.73
C LEU A 1087 1.17 -1.67 -32.28
N LYS A 1088 1.06 -2.53 -31.28
CA LYS A 1088 2.17 -3.40 -30.85
C LYS A 1088 2.62 -4.34 -31.97
N SER A 1089 1.68 -4.92 -32.71
CA SER A 1089 1.96 -5.81 -33.84
C SER A 1089 2.62 -5.07 -35.00
N ARG A 1090 2.10 -3.89 -35.37
CA ARG A 1090 2.71 -3.02 -36.39
C ARG A 1090 4.10 -2.55 -35.98
N MET A 1091 4.33 -2.29 -34.69
CA MET A 1091 5.64 -1.92 -34.16
C MET A 1091 6.63 -3.09 -34.22
N ALA A 1092 6.16 -4.33 -34.00
CA ALA A 1092 6.98 -5.52 -34.20
C ALA A 1092 7.38 -5.67 -35.68
N GLN A 1093 6.43 -5.49 -36.62
CA GLN A 1093 6.70 -5.52 -38.04
C GLN A 1093 7.74 -4.46 -38.45
N TYR A 1094 7.59 -3.22 -37.98
CA TYR A 1094 8.56 -2.16 -38.23
C TYR A 1094 9.99 -2.52 -37.78
N LEU A 1095 10.14 -3.25 -36.67
CA LEU A 1095 11.46 -3.71 -36.21
C LEU A 1095 12.06 -4.78 -37.13
N GLU A 1096 11.22 -5.66 -37.69
CA GLU A 1096 11.65 -6.64 -38.70
C GLU A 1096 12.03 -5.95 -40.00
N ASP A 1097 11.21 -5.02 -40.50
CA ASP A 1097 11.48 -4.25 -41.71
C ASP A 1097 12.80 -3.45 -41.60
N ALA A 1098 13.02 -2.80 -40.45
CA ALA A 1098 14.27 -2.07 -40.19
C ALA A 1098 15.49 -3.00 -40.14
N ARG A 1099 15.34 -4.22 -39.62
CA ARG A 1099 16.41 -5.23 -39.66
C ARG A 1099 16.73 -5.60 -41.12
N ASP A 1100 15.70 -5.89 -41.90
CA ASP A 1100 15.85 -6.32 -43.28
C ASP A 1100 16.43 -5.20 -44.16
N GLU A 1101 16.05 -3.94 -43.92
CA GLU A 1101 16.65 -2.78 -44.61
C GLU A 1101 18.15 -2.63 -44.34
N VAL A 1102 18.58 -2.89 -43.09
CA VAL A 1102 20.01 -2.89 -42.73
C VAL A 1102 20.74 -4.04 -43.41
N LEU A 1103 20.13 -5.23 -43.48
CA LEU A 1103 20.72 -6.38 -44.20
C LEU A 1103 20.89 -6.08 -45.69
N VAL A 1104 19.89 -5.47 -46.33
CA VAL A 1104 19.98 -5.04 -47.75
C VAL A 1104 21.07 -4.00 -47.95
N LYS A 1105 21.18 -3.00 -47.05
CA LYS A 1105 22.26 -2.00 -47.10
C LYS A 1105 23.64 -2.64 -46.91
N ALA A 1106 23.76 -3.60 -45.99
CA ALA A 1106 25.00 -4.35 -45.76
C ALA A 1106 25.39 -5.18 -46.98
N ASP A 1107 24.44 -5.87 -47.62
CA ASP A 1107 24.65 -6.61 -48.86
C ASP A 1107 25.07 -5.69 -50.00
N ARG A 1108 24.44 -4.52 -50.13
CA ARG A 1108 24.80 -3.52 -51.15
C ARG A 1108 26.20 -2.96 -50.90
N LEU A 1109 26.52 -2.61 -49.66
CA LEU A 1109 27.86 -2.16 -49.27
C LEU A 1109 28.92 -3.23 -49.53
N HIS A 1110 28.60 -4.50 -49.31
CA HIS A 1110 29.48 -5.64 -49.58
C HIS A 1110 29.68 -5.90 -51.08
N LYS A 1111 28.62 -5.79 -51.88
CA LYS A 1111 28.64 -6.03 -53.34
C LYS A 1111 29.28 -4.89 -54.12
N ASP A 1112 28.90 -3.65 -53.82
CA ASP A 1112 29.27 -2.48 -54.61
C ASP A 1112 30.54 -1.79 -54.09
N GLY A 1113 30.93 -2.08 -52.84
CA GLY A 1113 32.04 -1.42 -52.14
C GLY A 1113 31.66 -0.04 -51.59
N TRP A 1114 32.39 0.43 -50.58
CA TRP A 1114 32.06 1.66 -49.85
C TRP A 1114 32.14 2.93 -50.72
N GLU A 1115 33.01 2.96 -51.73
CA GLU A 1115 33.18 4.11 -52.63
C GLU A 1115 31.96 4.31 -53.55
N VAL A 1116 31.38 3.23 -54.08
CA VAL A 1116 30.18 3.29 -54.92
C VAL A 1116 28.93 3.51 -54.06
N TYR A 1117 28.91 2.98 -52.84
CA TYR A 1117 27.83 3.13 -51.88
C TYR A 1117 27.66 4.57 -51.35
N LEU A 1118 28.75 5.34 -51.21
CA LEU A 1118 28.68 6.75 -50.76
C LEU A 1118 28.29 7.74 -51.88
N ASN A 1119 28.49 7.36 -53.14
CA ASN A 1119 28.26 8.22 -54.31
C ASN A 1119 26.88 8.04 -54.95
N ASN A 1120 26.05 7.13 -54.41
CA ASN A 1120 24.66 6.86 -54.79
C ASN A 1120 23.75 6.99 -53.57
#